data_AF-A0A1W2E8K1-F1
#
_entry.id   AF-A0A1W2E8K1-F1
#
_cell.length_a   1.000
_cell.length_b   1.000
_cell.length_c   1.000
_cell.angle_alpha   90.00
_cell.angle_beta   90.00
_cell.angle_gamma   90.00
#
_symmetry.space_group_name_H-M   'P 1'
#
loop_
_entity.id
_entity.type
_entity.pdbx_description
1 polymer ?
#
loop_
_entity_poly.entity_id
_entity_poly.type
_entity_poly.pdbx_seq_one_letter_code
_entity_poly.pdbx_strand_id
1 'polypeptide(L)'
;MCLDGPRAAIRDWAENLASKGLGVPESTGKRGAPNWKQIEQDLGFRSGLFAFKVELKQRMYKVAEELGLMKTSEYCEAMGLPMKSPHRNKGRELLCLDDHITAITAWGTKLASLGLGVPESERKAGEPNKSLIEQELGFREKILKYKPELLAQIGKLAEELGFVKTVDYCAKMGLPARRGAFADRAEAKSQKLDALLNEKYISQSAPLPEAMRALGKPAYREILREAGINFYGYKRDLQFLRQIDEAAYLVGIGKDAFRPARVAEPTFGDLLRLGQVRYQHDLGAKAAISWKRFESALRRFMKLRDLTELDLCSDVMVRLPQFVETMGKAHFQNSETRRRWLANMAIWQKYARMLMVPVGDAAIPSGFNAALTYLLRVRKFENVYDALKEGGLDYVARRLPVWLKLDQEPIKEDVSVVHDLERFLEVPVGTLVSRMRTSVHRTRQAFPERIWPPSLDTAKLRALAAPLLPADFASLSEDEREKLGLSIREEATNTTEYRIAHRARKRWRIKPTLVLQNEFDALHEYKTSKFPAHPREKRWREPSFQMYTNWILEFMSFLALSPDEGGCGVEEASLTVALLACLPIVRRFLQWKFDQTADEPHTGVSSFIGVVAHLTNPLVPQDRRTQARRPEVVKGWLHYRPDLAAHLVSIPALLCAEEIEVLNSPEGWSKNLCEVNEFLWKTFYENTFVNSRNPFEAIEPILDMDRPRDVLIDLLDELRLEMGHHSPYRRAIAMRRYVAIMITIHTALRVRNVAELTINCKKAKFYKRGNQWIIRIPAREFKNEDGSFFKNGGNASAGENDFICALPLEETAYIDDYVSVARPLLMTGVKEHDRLLVTRSGLPIDGERISRDMDFATWKHVVHHEVTGSGIVGVCSFRTHAVRDITATHILKQTHNIDMAADALQDNPMTVKKHYASFFTEDKTKSVMSFLQSDMHKRPSDPQIEL
;
A
#
# COMPACT_ATOMS: atom_id res chain seq x y z
N MET A 1 10.44 -36.38 -10.89
CA MET A 1 9.55 -37.47 -10.41
C MET A 1 9.44 -38.46 -11.54
N CYS A 2 9.93 -39.69 -11.32
CA CYS A 2 9.82 -40.78 -12.28
C CYS A 2 8.34 -41.09 -12.55
N LEU A 3 7.93 -41.14 -13.82
CA LEU A 3 6.53 -41.35 -14.24
C LEU A 3 6.16 -42.84 -14.37
N ASP A 4 7.10 -43.75 -14.13
CA ASP A 4 6.90 -45.17 -14.40
C ASP A 4 5.93 -45.83 -13.43
N GLY A 5 5.91 -45.40 -12.16
CA GLY A 5 4.91 -45.83 -11.17
C GLY A 5 3.47 -45.43 -11.57
N PRO A 6 3.19 -44.14 -11.84
CA PRO A 6 1.87 -43.71 -12.31
C PRO A 6 1.44 -44.35 -13.63
N ARG A 7 2.37 -44.62 -14.56
CA ARG A 7 2.07 -45.31 -15.82
C ARG A 7 1.64 -46.75 -15.59
N ALA A 8 2.33 -47.48 -14.71
CA ALA A 8 1.97 -48.85 -14.34
C ALA A 8 0.59 -48.89 -13.66
N ALA A 9 0.35 -48.01 -12.69
CA ALA A 9 -0.93 -47.94 -11.98
C ALA A 9 -2.12 -47.66 -12.92
N ILE A 10 -1.97 -46.76 -13.90
CA ILE A 10 -3.02 -46.49 -14.89
C ILE A 10 -3.32 -47.72 -15.75
N ARG A 11 -2.28 -48.45 -16.19
CA ARG A 11 -2.44 -49.65 -16.99
C ARG A 11 -3.17 -50.74 -16.21
N ASP A 12 -2.69 -51.03 -15.00
CA ASP A 12 -3.25 -52.11 -14.17
C ASP A 12 -4.71 -51.79 -13.76
N TRP A 13 -5.02 -50.51 -13.54
CA TRP A 13 -6.40 -50.05 -13.30
C TRP A 13 -7.28 -50.19 -14.55
N ALA A 14 -6.79 -49.84 -15.74
CA ALA A 14 -7.52 -49.99 -16.99
C ALA A 14 -7.81 -51.48 -17.29
N GLU A 15 -6.84 -52.37 -17.08
CA GLU A 15 -7.03 -53.82 -17.22
C GLU A 15 -8.08 -54.36 -16.23
N ASN A 16 -8.12 -53.84 -15.00
CA ASN A 16 -9.16 -54.18 -14.03
C ASN A 16 -10.56 -53.80 -14.53
N LEU A 17 -10.72 -52.59 -15.07
CA LEU A 17 -12.00 -52.13 -15.62
C LEU A 17 -12.43 -52.95 -16.83
N ALA A 18 -11.50 -53.22 -17.75
CA ALA A 18 -11.74 -54.08 -18.90
C ALA A 18 -12.22 -55.48 -18.49
N SER A 19 -11.58 -56.09 -17.49
CA SER A 19 -11.95 -57.43 -16.99
C SER A 19 -13.36 -57.49 -16.39
N LYS A 20 -13.90 -56.35 -15.95
CA LYS A 20 -15.25 -56.21 -15.39
C LYS A 20 -16.26 -55.68 -16.41
N GLY A 21 -15.85 -55.42 -17.65
CA GLY A 21 -16.70 -54.81 -18.68
C GLY A 21 -17.13 -53.37 -18.34
N LEU A 22 -16.33 -52.65 -17.54
CA LEU A 22 -16.64 -51.29 -17.09
C LEU A 22 -15.92 -50.24 -17.93
N GLY A 23 -16.61 -49.14 -18.20
CA GLY A 23 -16.03 -47.95 -18.82
C GLY A 23 -15.37 -47.02 -17.79
N VAL A 24 -14.60 -46.05 -18.28
CA VAL A 24 -13.97 -45.02 -17.45
C VAL A 24 -15.05 -44.07 -16.89
N PRO A 25 -15.04 -43.72 -15.58
CA PRO A 25 -16.08 -42.87 -15.00
C PRO A 25 -16.08 -41.49 -15.66
N GLU A 26 -17.24 -41.05 -16.16
CA GLU A 26 -17.45 -39.80 -16.88
C GLU A 26 -17.66 -38.62 -15.93
N SER A 27 -17.04 -37.48 -16.23
CA SER A 27 -17.18 -36.23 -15.47
C SER A 27 -18.63 -35.73 -15.45
N THR A 28 -19.15 -35.51 -14.23
CA THR A 28 -20.49 -34.95 -14.03
C THR A 28 -20.62 -33.48 -14.45
N GLY A 29 -19.51 -32.78 -14.67
CA GLY A 29 -19.50 -31.37 -15.10
C GLY A 29 -19.15 -31.16 -16.57
N LYS A 30 -18.67 -32.19 -17.29
CA LYS A 30 -18.27 -32.08 -18.70
C LYS A 30 -18.42 -33.45 -19.40
N ARG A 31 -19.44 -33.56 -20.25
CA ARG A 31 -19.73 -34.75 -21.06
C ARG A 31 -18.57 -35.07 -22.02
N GLY A 32 -18.26 -36.34 -22.22
CA GLY A 32 -17.15 -36.82 -23.04
C GLY A 32 -15.76 -36.69 -22.41
N ALA A 33 -15.67 -36.46 -21.09
CA ALA A 33 -14.39 -36.35 -20.39
C ALA A 33 -14.31 -37.28 -19.16
N PRO A 34 -13.15 -37.89 -18.87
CA PRO A 34 -12.96 -38.67 -17.66
C PRO A 34 -13.15 -37.84 -16.37
N ASN A 35 -13.72 -38.46 -15.35
CA ASN A 35 -13.87 -37.91 -14.01
C ASN A 35 -12.52 -38.01 -13.27
N TRP A 36 -11.66 -37.01 -13.49
CA TRP A 36 -10.31 -36.96 -12.93
C TRP A 36 -10.26 -37.18 -11.42
N LYS A 37 -11.26 -36.67 -10.69
CA LYS A 37 -11.29 -36.77 -9.24
C LYS A 37 -11.56 -38.20 -8.76
N GLN A 38 -12.45 -38.92 -9.45
CA GLN A 38 -12.74 -40.32 -9.14
C GLN A 38 -11.53 -41.20 -9.54
N ILE A 39 -10.95 -40.96 -10.71
CA ILE A 39 -9.80 -41.71 -11.22
C ILE A 39 -8.58 -41.54 -10.31
N GLU A 40 -8.30 -40.32 -9.85
CA GLU A 40 -7.21 -40.07 -8.88
C GLU A 40 -7.47 -40.77 -7.54
N GLN A 41 -8.73 -40.89 -7.11
CA GLN A 41 -9.07 -41.64 -5.89
C GLN A 41 -8.87 -43.14 -6.08
N ASP A 42 -9.32 -43.71 -7.20
CA ASP A 42 -9.19 -45.13 -7.49
C ASP A 42 -7.72 -45.55 -7.63
N LEU A 43 -6.89 -44.67 -8.19
CA LEU A 43 -5.43 -44.87 -8.32
C LEU A 43 -4.64 -44.51 -7.04
N GLY A 44 -5.30 -43.99 -6.00
CA GLY A 44 -4.64 -43.58 -4.74
C GLY A 44 -3.73 -42.34 -4.86
N PHE A 45 -3.93 -41.50 -5.88
CA PHE A 45 -3.15 -40.29 -6.11
C PHE A 45 -3.72 -39.05 -5.41
N ARG A 46 -2.86 -38.09 -5.09
CA ARG A 46 -3.29 -36.77 -4.59
C ARG A 46 -4.05 -36.01 -5.68
N SER A 47 -5.08 -35.27 -5.28
CA SER A 47 -5.93 -34.53 -6.21
C SER A 47 -5.15 -33.52 -7.06
N GLY A 48 -5.34 -33.55 -8.38
CA GLY A 48 -4.76 -32.62 -9.35
C GLY A 48 -3.55 -33.14 -10.13
N LEU A 49 -3.16 -34.40 -9.99
CA LEU A 49 -2.05 -35.01 -10.74
C LEU A 49 -2.26 -34.89 -12.26
N PHE A 50 -3.46 -35.22 -12.76
CA PHE A 50 -3.77 -35.17 -14.20
C PHE A 50 -3.94 -33.73 -14.72
N ALA A 51 -4.04 -32.73 -13.84
CA ALA A 51 -4.10 -31.33 -14.22
C ALA A 51 -2.72 -30.74 -14.59
N PHE A 52 -1.63 -31.28 -14.01
CA PHE A 52 -0.27 -30.76 -14.20
C PHE A 52 0.62 -31.64 -15.09
N LYS A 53 0.19 -32.86 -15.43
CA LYS A 53 0.96 -33.82 -16.25
C LYS A 53 0.20 -34.19 -17.52
N VAL A 54 0.45 -33.41 -18.58
CA VAL A 54 -0.20 -33.54 -19.90
C VAL A 54 -0.10 -34.96 -20.46
N GLU A 55 1.05 -35.61 -20.30
CA GLU A 55 1.30 -36.96 -20.82
C GLU A 55 0.41 -38.04 -20.16
N LEU A 56 0.25 -38.03 -18.82
CA LEU A 56 -0.62 -38.96 -18.11
C LEU A 56 -2.09 -38.73 -18.49
N LYS A 57 -2.46 -37.47 -18.73
CA LYS A 57 -3.81 -37.09 -19.16
C LYS A 57 -4.12 -37.63 -20.57
N GLN A 58 -3.19 -37.48 -21.51
CA GLN A 58 -3.32 -38.04 -22.87
C GLN A 58 -3.46 -39.57 -22.84
N ARG A 59 -2.67 -40.24 -22.00
CA ARG A 59 -2.75 -41.69 -21.85
C ARG A 59 -4.10 -42.15 -21.29
N MET A 60 -4.65 -41.43 -20.31
CA MET A 60 -5.97 -41.72 -19.75
C MET A 60 -7.11 -41.45 -20.74
N TYR A 61 -6.97 -40.44 -21.62
CA TYR A 61 -7.92 -40.25 -22.72
C TYR A 61 -7.92 -41.43 -23.69
N LYS A 62 -6.74 -41.97 -24.02
CA LYS A 62 -6.64 -43.18 -24.86
C LYS A 62 -7.32 -44.40 -24.21
N VAL A 63 -7.13 -44.59 -22.90
CA VAL A 63 -7.84 -45.63 -22.14
C VAL A 63 -9.36 -45.42 -22.18
N ALA A 64 -9.83 -44.18 -22.07
CA ALA A 64 -11.25 -43.85 -22.16
C ALA A 64 -11.83 -44.03 -23.57
N GLU A 65 -11.02 -43.86 -24.62
CA GLU A 65 -11.41 -44.20 -26.00
C GLU A 65 -11.52 -45.71 -26.19
N GLU A 66 -10.63 -46.50 -25.59
CA GLU A 66 -10.61 -47.96 -25.70
C GLU A 66 -11.73 -48.64 -24.90
N LEU A 67 -11.99 -48.19 -23.67
CA LEU A 67 -12.99 -48.81 -22.76
C LEU A 67 -14.36 -48.11 -22.78
N GLY A 68 -14.46 -46.96 -23.43
CA GLY A 68 -15.63 -46.10 -23.37
C GLY A 68 -15.79 -45.36 -22.03
N LEU A 69 -16.71 -44.40 -22.01
CA LEU A 69 -17.07 -43.66 -20.81
C LEU A 69 -18.35 -44.22 -20.20
N MET A 70 -18.35 -44.42 -18.88
CA MET A 70 -19.50 -44.88 -18.10
C MET A 70 -19.94 -43.78 -17.13
N LYS A 71 -21.24 -43.61 -16.87
CA LYS A 71 -21.68 -42.61 -15.89
C LYS A 71 -21.05 -42.92 -14.54
N THR A 72 -20.49 -41.90 -13.88
CA THR A 72 -19.83 -42.08 -12.57
C THR A 72 -20.75 -42.77 -11.54
N SER A 73 -22.07 -42.57 -11.59
CA SER A 73 -23.00 -43.27 -10.69
C SER A 73 -23.06 -44.77 -10.94
N GLU A 74 -23.16 -45.20 -12.20
CA GLU A 74 -23.22 -46.60 -12.61
C GLU A 74 -21.86 -47.29 -12.35
N TYR A 75 -20.76 -46.56 -12.58
CA TYR A 75 -19.40 -47.01 -12.25
C TYR A 75 -19.22 -47.25 -10.74
N CYS A 76 -19.62 -46.29 -9.90
CA CYS A 76 -19.49 -46.42 -8.44
C CYS A 76 -20.34 -47.57 -7.89
N GLU A 77 -21.53 -47.78 -8.44
CA GLU A 77 -22.40 -48.90 -8.09
C GLU A 77 -21.77 -50.24 -8.47
N ALA A 78 -21.27 -50.37 -9.71
CA ALA A 78 -20.60 -51.58 -10.17
C ALA A 78 -19.29 -51.90 -9.42
N MET A 79 -18.58 -50.88 -8.94
CA MET A 79 -17.34 -51.03 -8.16
C MET A 79 -17.57 -51.14 -6.64
N GLY A 80 -18.81 -51.06 -6.16
CA GLY A 80 -19.13 -51.10 -4.72
C GLY A 80 -18.58 -49.91 -3.93
N LEU A 81 -18.39 -48.76 -4.59
CA LEU A 81 -17.80 -47.57 -3.99
C LEU A 81 -18.89 -46.69 -3.36
N PRO A 82 -18.66 -46.12 -2.15
CA PRO A 82 -19.65 -45.29 -1.49
C PRO A 82 -19.94 -44.02 -2.29
N MET A 83 -21.18 -43.87 -2.78
CA MET A 83 -21.63 -42.71 -3.52
C MET A 83 -21.61 -41.46 -2.60
N LYS A 84 -20.55 -40.66 -2.64
CA LYS A 84 -20.51 -39.37 -1.94
C LYS A 84 -21.44 -38.39 -2.66
N SER A 85 -22.71 -38.38 -2.27
CA SER A 85 -23.75 -37.48 -2.79
C SER A 85 -23.32 -36.00 -2.63
N PRO A 86 -23.14 -35.23 -3.72
CA PRO A 86 -23.04 -33.79 -3.64
C PRO A 86 -24.46 -33.22 -3.63
N HIS A 87 -24.99 -32.97 -2.44
CA HIS A 87 -26.25 -32.26 -2.15
C HIS A 87 -27.52 -32.83 -2.79
N ARG A 88 -28.53 -33.07 -1.93
CA ARG A 88 -29.94 -33.23 -2.30
C ARG A 88 -30.38 -32.11 -3.26
N ASN A 89 -30.46 -32.41 -4.55
CA ASN A 89 -31.34 -31.70 -5.47
C ASN A 89 -32.50 -32.65 -5.78
N LYS A 90 -33.60 -32.47 -5.04
CA LYS A 90 -34.90 -32.99 -5.45
C LYS A 90 -35.28 -32.28 -6.76
N GLY A 91 -35.43 -33.07 -7.82
CA GLY A 91 -36.26 -32.78 -9.01
C GLY A 91 -35.94 -31.52 -9.80
N ARG A 92 -35.14 -31.67 -10.86
CA ARG A 92 -35.29 -31.06 -12.21
C ARG A 92 -33.97 -31.28 -12.97
N GLU A 93 -34.05 -31.95 -14.11
CA GLU A 93 -32.93 -32.36 -14.95
C GLU A 93 -32.05 -31.17 -15.38
N LEU A 94 -30.73 -31.35 -15.40
CA LEU A 94 -29.79 -30.37 -15.94
C LEU A 94 -29.90 -30.38 -17.47
N LEU A 95 -30.75 -29.52 -18.01
CA LEU A 95 -30.89 -29.27 -19.43
C LEU A 95 -29.55 -28.76 -20.03
N CYS A 96 -29.18 -29.23 -21.22
CA CYS A 96 -27.98 -28.78 -21.92
C CYS A 96 -28.16 -27.35 -22.47
N LEU A 97 -27.12 -26.73 -23.06
CA LEU A 97 -27.24 -25.37 -23.61
C LEU A 97 -28.33 -25.30 -24.69
N ASP A 98 -28.41 -26.32 -25.54
CA ASP A 98 -29.38 -26.39 -26.64
C ASP A 98 -30.82 -26.54 -26.11
N ASP A 99 -31.01 -27.26 -25.01
CA ASP A 99 -32.30 -27.36 -24.34
C ASP A 99 -32.75 -26.01 -23.74
N HIS A 100 -31.83 -25.24 -23.16
CA HIS A 100 -32.14 -23.90 -22.66
C HIS A 100 -32.47 -22.93 -23.81
N ILE A 101 -31.79 -23.05 -24.95
CA ILE A 101 -32.10 -22.26 -26.16
C ILE A 101 -33.48 -22.64 -26.71
N THR A 102 -33.80 -23.93 -26.75
CA THR A 102 -35.12 -24.45 -27.14
C THR A 102 -36.22 -23.91 -26.21
N ALA A 103 -35.98 -23.91 -24.89
CA ALA A 103 -36.92 -23.37 -23.90
C ALA A 103 -37.12 -21.85 -24.04
N ILE A 104 -36.05 -21.09 -24.29
CA ILE A 104 -36.15 -19.63 -24.56
C ILE A 104 -36.95 -19.38 -25.84
N THR A 105 -36.70 -20.14 -26.90
CA THR A 105 -37.43 -19.99 -28.18
C THR A 105 -38.92 -20.31 -28.01
N ALA A 106 -39.26 -21.42 -27.34
CA ALA A 106 -40.64 -21.79 -27.05
C ALA A 106 -41.36 -20.75 -26.17
N TRP A 107 -40.66 -20.19 -25.19
CA TRP A 107 -41.16 -19.08 -24.38
C TRP A 107 -41.39 -17.82 -25.20
N GLY A 108 -40.48 -17.48 -26.12
CA GLY A 108 -40.67 -16.40 -27.08
C GLY A 108 -41.93 -16.56 -27.93
N THR A 109 -42.17 -17.76 -28.47
CA THR A 109 -43.40 -18.06 -29.23
C THR A 109 -44.66 -17.90 -28.36
N LYS A 110 -44.60 -18.30 -27.08
CA LYS A 110 -45.69 -18.10 -26.12
C LYS A 110 -45.94 -16.62 -25.82
N LEU A 111 -44.90 -15.79 -25.73
CA LEU A 111 -45.06 -14.35 -25.55
C LEU A 111 -45.70 -13.69 -26.76
N ALA A 112 -45.28 -14.08 -27.96
CA ALA A 112 -45.84 -13.59 -29.22
C ALA A 112 -47.34 -13.91 -29.33
N SER A 113 -47.76 -15.14 -29.00
CA SER A 113 -49.18 -15.53 -29.05
C SER A 113 -50.06 -14.80 -28.02
N LEU A 114 -49.47 -14.29 -26.94
CA LEU A 114 -50.14 -13.50 -25.91
C LEU A 114 -50.05 -11.97 -26.16
N GLY A 115 -49.42 -11.53 -27.25
CA GLY A 115 -49.18 -10.11 -27.53
C GLY A 115 -48.39 -9.43 -26.41
N LEU A 116 -47.38 -10.13 -25.87
CA LEU A 116 -46.54 -9.70 -24.75
C LEU A 116 -45.09 -9.51 -25.20
N GLY A 117 -44.47 -8.43 -24.73
CA GLY A 117 -43.03 -8.22 -24.84
C GLY A 117 -42.24 -8.98 -23.77
N VAL A 118 -40.91 -8.91 -23.87
CA VAL A 118 -40.00 -9.45 -22.86
C VAL A 118 -40.06 -8.59 -21.59
N PRO A 119 -40.17 -9.16 -20.37
CA PRO A 119 -40.23 -8.38 -19.14
C PRO A 119 -38.95 -7.58 -18.92
N GLU A 120 -39.09 -6.27 -18.74
CA GLU A 120 -38.00 -5.30 -18.60
C GLU A 120 -37.52 -5.19 -17.14
N SER A 121 -36.22 -5.04 -16.96
CA SER A 121 -35.57 -4.83 -15.66
C SER A 121 -36.06 -3.57 -14.97
N GLU A 122 -36.54 -3.71 -13.73
CA GLU A 122 -36.97 -2.59 -12.88
C GLU A 122 -35.83 -1.63 -12.50
N ARG A 123 -34.57 -2.01 -12.75
CA ARG A 123 -33.38 -1.23 -12.40
C ARG A 123 -32.74 -0.52 -13.59
N LYS A 124 -33.00 -0.99 -14.82
CA LYS A 124 -32.35 -0.48 -16.03
C LYS A 124 -33.25 -0.72 -17.25
N ALA A 125 -33.74 0.36 -17.84
CA ALA A 125 -34.55 0.32 -19.05
C ALA A 125 -33.75 -0.23 -20.24
N GLY A 126 -34.42 -0.97 -21.13
CA GLY A 126 -33.84 -1.65 -22.29
C GLY A 126 -33.10 -2.95 -21.97
N GLU A 127 -33.19 -3.47 -20.74
CA GLU A 127 -32.60 -4.78 -20.38
C GLU A 127 -33.66 -5.76 -19.88
N PRO A 128 -33.49 -7.08 -20.15
CA PRO A 128 -34.41 -8.10 -19.67
C PRO A 128 -34.31 -8.30 -18.15
N ASN A 129 -35.45 -8.55 -17.50
CA ASN A 129 -35.54 -8.92 -16.09
C ASN A 129 -35.07 -10.37 -15.88
N LYS A 130 -33.75 -10.54 -15.80
CA LYS A 130 -33.07 -11.85 -15.76
C LYS A 130 -33.62 -12.79 -14.69
N SER A 131 -33.90 -12.28 -13.49
CA SER A 131 -34.39 -13.10 -12.37
C SER A 131 -35.80 -13.63 -12.62
N LEU A 132 -36.68 -12.83 -13.23
CA LEU A 132 -38.05 -13.24 -13.53
C LEU A 132 -38.07 -14.22 -14.70
N ILE A 133 -37.25 -13.97 -15.71
CA ILE A 133 -37.12 -14.85 -16.89
C ILE A 133 -36.55 -16.21 -16.49
N GLU A 134 -35.52 -16.24 -15.63
CA GLU A 134 -34.99 -17.49 -15.07
C GLU A 134 -36.05 -18.26 -14.29
N GLN A 135 -36.90 -17.58 -13.53
CA GLN A 135 -37.99 -18.19 -12.78
C GLN A 135 -39.06 -18.79 -13.72
N GLU A 136 -39.48 -18.04 -14.74
CA GLU A 136 -40.47 -18.48 -15.73
C GLU A 136 -40.01 -19.68 -16.55
N LEU A 137 -38.75 -19.66 -16.98
CA LEU A 137 -38.14 -20.74 -17.74
C LEU A 137 -37.74 -21.94 -16.86
N GLY A 138 -37.88 -21.83 -15.54
CA GLY A 138 -37.47 -22.87 -14.59
C GLY A 138 -35.96 -23.09 -14.54
N PHE A 139 -35.18 -22.09 -14.95
CA PHE A 139 -33.72 -22.14 -14.97
C PHE A 139 -33.13 -22.02 -13.57
N ARG A 140 -31.90 -22.51 -13.40
CA ARG A 140 -31.16 -22.31 -12.16
C ARG A 140 -30.87 -20.82 -11.98
N GLU A 141 -31.16 -20.31 -10.79
CA GLU A 141 -30.99 -18.89 -10.45
C GLU A 141 -29.57 -18.41 -10.81
N LYS A 142 -29.48 -17.29 -11.55
CA LYS A 142 -28.28 -16.65 -12.08
C LYS A 142 -27.62 -17.31 -13.29
N ILE A 143 -28.22 -18.31 -13.94
CA ILE A 143 -27.63 -18.91 -15.15
C ILE A 143 -27.42 -17.88 -16.28
N LEU A 144 -28.35 -16.95 -16.48
CA LEU A 144 -28.26 -15.90 -17.49
C LEU A 144 -27.10 -14.93 -17.19
N LYS A 145 -26.67 -14.83 -15.93
CA LYS A 145 -25.48 -14.05 -15.57
C LYS A 145 -24.19 -14.66 -16.10
N TYR A 146 -24.11 -15.98 -16.19
CA TYR A 146 -22.87 -16.71 -16.50
C TYR A 146 -22.82 -17.32 -17.91
N LYS A 147 -23.95 -17.31 -18.63
CA LYS A 147 -24.09 -17.81 -20.00
C LYS A 147 -24.53 -16.69 -20.95
N PRO A 148 -23.58 -15.94 -21.53
CA PRO A 148 -23.89 -14.79 -22.38
C PRO A 148 -24.68 -15.17 -23.65
N GLU A 149 -24.57 -16.42 -24.11
CA GLU A 149 -25.27 -16.94 -25.28
C GLU A 149 -26.79 -16.96 -25.08
N LEU A 150 -27.26 -17.32 -23.88
CA LEU A 150 -28.67 -17.32 -23.51
C LEU A 150 -29.23 -15.89 -23.40
N LEU A 151 -28.43 -14.95 -22.88
CA LEU A 151 -28.80 -13.54 -22.85
C LEU A 151 -28.88 -12.93 -24.24
N ALA A 152 -28.00 -13.33 -25.16
CA ALA A 152 -28.06 -12.88 -26.55
C ALA A 152 -29.35 -13.36 -27.24
N GLN A 153 -29.77 -14.60 -26.97
CA GLN A 153 -31.03 -15.14 -27.50
C GLN A 153 -32.26 -14.40 -26.94
N ILE A 154 -32.28 -14.08 -25.65
CA ILE A 154 -33.33 -13.24 -25.04
C ILE A 154 -33.30 -11.82 -25.61
N GLY A 155 -32.11 -11.29 -25.92
CA GLY A 155 -31.93 -10.01 -26.59
C GLY A 155 -32.61 -9.97 -27.96
N LYS A 156 -32.41 -11.00 -28.79
CA LYS A 156 -33.09 -11.13 -30.10
C LYS A 156 -34.62 -11.16 -29.95
N LEU A 157 -35.14 -11.93 -28.99
CA LEU A 157 -36.57 -11.95 -28.70
C LEU A 157 -37.11 -10.58 -28.25
N ALA A 158 -36.32 -9.82 -27.50
CA ALA A 158 -36.70 -8.46 -27.07
C ALA A 158 -36.67 -7.45 -28.23
N GLU A 159 -35.79 -7.64 -29.22
CA GLU A 159 -35.79 -6.85 -30.47
C GLU A 159 -37.04 -7.15 -31.33
N GLU A 160 -37.47 -8.41 -31.38
CA GLU A 160 -38.63 -8.84 -32.16
C GLU A 160 -39.98 -8.51 -31.49
N LEU A 161 -40.10 -8.70 -30.18
CA LEU A 161 -41.37 -8.56 -29.44
C LEU A 161 -41.48 -7.26 -28.63
N GLY A 162 -40.39 -6.51 -28.49
CA GLY A 162 -40.29 -5.34 -27.62
C GLY A 162 -40.21 -5.69 -26.13
N PHE A 163 -39.99 -4.66 -25.30
CA PHE A 163 -40.02 -4.78 -23.84
C PHE A 163 -41.39 -4.43 -23.26
N VAL A 164 -41.76 -5.10 -22.18
CA VAL A 164 -42.95 -4.78 -21.36
C VAL A 164 -42.53 -4.56 -19.92
N LYS A 165 -43.19 -3.65 -19.21
CA LYS A 165 -42.92 -3.44 -17.78
C LYS A 165 -43.19 -4.73 -17.00
N THR A 166 -42.28 -5.09 -16.09
CA THR A 166 -42.39 -6.29 -15.25
C THR A 166 -43.75 -6.39 -14.53
N VAL A 167 -44.32 -5.27 -14.09
CA VAL A 167 -45.63 -5.23 -13.43
C VAL A 167 -46.77 -5.67 -14.35
N ASP A 168 -46.75 -5.21 -15.60
CA ASP A 168 -47.80 -5.51 -16.59
C ASP A 168 -47.64 -6.94 -17.12
N TYR A 169 -46.39 -7.41 -17.24
CA TYR A 169 -46.08 -8.82 -17.52
C TYR A 169 -46.63 -9.75 -16.43
N CYS A 170 -46.33 -9.48 -15.16
CA CYS A 170 -46.81 -10.31 -14.05
C CYS A 170 -48.34 -10.30 -13.96
N ALA A 171 -48.98 -9.15 -14.21
CA ALA A 171 -50.43 -9.05 -14.22
C ALA A 171 -51.07 -9.91 -15.32
N LYS A 172 -50.53 -9.88 -16.55
CA LYS A 172 -51.03 -10.71 -17.67
C LYS A 172 -50.72 -12.20 -17.49
N MET A 173 -49.60 -12.55 -16.86
CA MET A 173 -49.17 -13.94 -16.66
C MET A 173 -49.74 -14.57 -15.37
N GLY A 174 -50.51 -13.83 -14.57
CA GLY A 174 -51.04 -14.31 -13.28
C GLY A 174 -49.96 -14.56 -12.23
N LEU A 175 -48.81 -13.90 -12.34
CA LEU A 175 -47.67 -14.05 -11.44
C LEU A 175 -47.75 -13.06 -10.28
N PRO A 176 -47.35 -13.44 -9.05
CA PRO A 176 -47.39 -12.55 -7.91
C PRO A 176 -46.45 -11.36 -8.13
N ALA A 177 -47.03 -10.18 -8.39
CA ALA A 177 -46.27 -8.96 -8.63
C ALA A 177 -45.46 -8.57 -7.38
N ARG A 178 -44.13 -8.56 -7.47
CA ARG A 178 -43.27 -7.92 -6.45
C ARG A 178 -43.28 -6.39 -6.64
N ARG A 179 -44.43 -5.74 -6.47
CA ARG A 179 -44.48 -4.27 -6.34
C ARG A 179 -43.82 -3.81 -5.03
N GLY A 180 -43.18 -2.63 -5.07
CA GLY A 180 -42.51 -1.89 -3.99
C GLY A 180 -43.17 -1.87 -2.61
N ALA A 181 -43.09 -2.96 -1.86
CA ALA A 181 -43.77 -3.14 -0.57
C ALA A 181 -43.00 -2.64 0.68
N PHE A 182 -41.90 -1.89 0.55
CA PHE A 182 -41.12 -1.44 1.73
C PHE A 182 -41.46 -0.02 2.21
N ALA A 183 -41.76 0.92 1.31
CA ALA A 183 -42.05 2.31 1.68
C ALA A 183 -43.46 2.46 2.30
N ASP A 184 -44.50 1.99 1.60
CA ASP A 184 -45.89 2.12 2.06
C ASP A 184 -46.19 1.33 3.35
N ARG A 185 -45.41 0.29 3.65
CA ARG A 185 -45.55 -0.50 4.90
C ARG A 185 -44.91 0.17 6.12
N ALA A 186 -43.96 1.09 5.94
CA ALA A 186 -43.30 1.78 7.05
C ALA A 186 -44.19 2.90 7.60
N GLU A 187 -44.82 3.68 6.72
CA GLU A 187 -45.70 4.79 7.09
C GLU A 187 -46.98 4.31 7.81
N ALA A 188 -47.63 3.26 7.29
CA ALA A 188 -48.78 2.64 7.95
C ALA A 188 -48.44 2.02 9.32
N LYS A 189 -47.19 1.61 9.54
CA LYS A 189 -46.71 1.12 10.84
C LYS A 189 -46.33 2.27 11.78
N SER A 190 -45.84 3.39 11.26
CA SER A 190 -45.55 4.62 12.00
C SER A 190 -46.82 5.16 12.65
N GLN A 191 -47.91 5.20 11.88
CA GLN A 191 -49.22 5.65 12.38
C GLN A 191 -49.78 4.71 13.46
N LYS A 192 -49.60 3.39 13.31
CA LYS A 192 -49.98 2.42 14.35
C LYS A 192 -49.17 2.57 15.63
N LEU A 193 -47.87 2.85 15.51
CA LEU A 193 -47.01 3.09 16.67
C LEU A 193 -47.41 4.38 17.38
N ASP A 194 -47.68 5.47 16.65
CA ASP A 194 -48.14 6.72 17.25
C ASP A 194 -49.50 6.58 17.94
N ALA A 195 -50.43 5.83 17.34
CA ALA A 195 -51.72 5.57 17.97
C ALA A 195 -51.55 4.82 19.30
N LEU A 196 -50.74 3.76 19.33
CA LEU A 196 -50.44 3.01 20.55
C LEU A 196 -49.75 3.87 21.61
N LEU A 197 -48.74 4.65 21.22
CA LEU A 197 -48.01 5.53 22.14
C LEU A 197 -48.93 6.60 22.73
N ASN A 198 -49.81 7.20 21.92
CA ASN A 198 -50.74 8.22 22.38
C ASN A 198 -51.87 7.67 23.25
N GLU A 199 -52.56 6.61 22.82
CA GLU A 199 -53.71 6.06 23.56
C GLU A 199 -53.33 5.37 24.86
N LYS A 200 -52.21 4.64 24.87
CA LYS A 200 -51.85 3.79 26.01
C LYS A 200 -50.90 4.48 26.99
N TYR A 201 -49.93 5.24 26.50
CA TYR A 201 -48.85 5.76 27.33
C TYR A 201 -49.00 7.26 27.58
N ILE A 202 -49.09 8.09 26.54
CA ILE A 202 -49.09 9.55 26.67
C ILE A 202 -50.41 10.06 27.30
N SER A 203 -51.58 9.69 26.76
CA SER A 203 -52.86 10.21 27.25
C SER A 203 -53.21 9.74 28.67
N GLN A 204 -52.78 8.52 29.04
CA GLN A 204 -52.99 7.96 30.38
C GLN A 204 -51.87 8.33 31.36
N SER A 205 -50.85 9.07 30.91
CA SER A 205 -49.63 9.36 31.68
C SER A 205 -48.99 8.10 32.28
N ALA A 206 -49.10 6.97 31.57
CA ALA A 206 -48.57 5.69 32.01
C ALA A 206 -47.08 5.56 31.60
N PRO A 207 -46.21 5.06 32.48
CA PRO A 207 -44.79 4.90 32.16
C PRO A 207 -44.59 3.88 31.04
N LEU A 208 -43.69 4.19 30.11
CA LEU A 208 -43.29 3.24 29.06
C LEU A 208 -42.47 2.08 29.66
N PRO A 209 -42.56 0.85 29.09
CA PRO A 209 -41.73 -0.26 29.52
C PRO A 209 -40.24 0.11 29.43
N GLU A 210 -39.48 -0.13 30.49
CA GLU A 210 -38.07 0.25 30.59
C GLU A 210 -37.14 -0.93 30.26
N ALA A 211 -36.02 -0.68 29.59
CA ALA A 211 -35.10 -1.72 29.20
C ALA A 211 -34.35 -2.31 30.41
N MET A 212 -34.55 -3.59 30.72
CA MET A 212 -33.87 -4.29 31.84
C MET A 212 -32.34 -4.12 31.92
N ARG A 213 -31.65 -3.91 30.79
CA ARG A 213 -30.18 -3.78 30.72
C ARG A 213 -29.68 -2.35 30.59
N ALA A 214 -30.57 -1.38 30.42
CA ALA A 214 -30.23 0.03 30.22
C ALA A 214 -31.27 0.92 30.92
N LEU A 215 -31.09 1.05 32.24
CA LEU A 215 -31.89 1.93 33.09
C LEU A 215 -31.91 3.35 32.51
N GLY A 216 -33.08 3.98 32.50
CA GLY A 216 -33.40 5.27 31.90
C GLY A 216 -33.79 5.24 30.42
N LYS A 217 -33.93 4.06 29.79
CA LYS A 217 -34.27 3.93 28.36
C LYS A 217 -35.51 3.06 28.09
N PRO A 218 -36.30 3.39 27.05
CA PRO A 218 -37.44 2.57 26.65
C PRO A 218 -37.02 1.16 26.22
N ALA A 219 -37.83 0.16 26.55
CA ALA A 219 -37.72 -1.20 26.03
C ALA A 219 -38.24 -1.25 24.58
N TYR A 220 -37.51 -0.64 23.66
CA TYR A 220 -37.88 -0.45 22.25
C TYR A 220 -38.46 -1.71 21.59
N ARG A 221 -37.90 -2.89 21.91
CA ARG A 221 -38.31 -4.16 21.33
C ARG A 221 -39.69 -4.61 21.78
N GLU A 222 -40.05 -4.35 23.03
CA GLU A 222 -41.34 -4.72 23.62
C GLU A 222 -42.43 -3.78 23.11
N ILE A 223 -42.15 -2.47 23.11
CA ILE A 223 -43.05 -1.43 22.59
C ILE A 223 -43.36 -1.65 21.10
N LEU A 224 -42.34 -1.94 20.28
CA LEU A 224 -42.55 -2.25 18.86
C LEU A 224 -43.32 -3.56 18.66
N ARG A 225 -43.05 -4.58 19.48
CA ARG A 225 -43.81 -5.85 19.41
C ARG A 225 -45.28 -5.62 19.75
N GLU A 226 -45.56 -4.76 20.72
CA GLU A 226 -46.91 -4.41 21.14
C GLU A 226 -47.68 -3.64 20.05
N ALA A 227 -47.00 -2.76 19.32
CA ALA A 227 -47.53 -2.12 18.11
C ALA A 227 -47.69 -3.09 16.91
N GLY A 228 -47.39 -4.39 17.08
CA GLY A 228 -47.44 -5.40 16.02
C GLY A 228 -46.29 -5.29 14.99
N ILE A 229 -45.18 -4.63 15.36
CA ILE A 229 -44.03 -4.36 14.50
C ILE A 229 -42.87 -5.31 14.85
N ASN A 230 -42.41 -6.11 13.87
CA ASN A 230 -41.31 -7.05 14.09
C ASN A 230 -39.93 -6.35 14.13
N PHE A 231 -39.29 -6.38 15.29
CA PHE A 231 -38.01 -5.70 15.57
C PHE A 231 -36.84 -6.10 14.64
N TYR A 232 -36.76 -7.35 14.17
CA TYR A 232 -35.58 -7.84 13.44
C TYR A 232 -35.41 -7.24 12.04
N GLY A 233 -36.49 -6.75 11.41
CA GLY A 233 -36.45 -6.12 10.09
C GLY A 233 -36.16 -4.61 10.10
N TYR A 234 -36.34 -3.95 11.25
CA TYR A 234 -36.38 -2.48 11.37
C TYR A 234 -35.38 -1.94 12.40
N LYS A 235 -34.38 -2.75 12.77
CA LYS A 235 -33.37 -2.48 13.81
C LYS A 235 -32.52 -1.20 13.61
N ARG A 236 -32.74 -0.46 12.52
CA ARG A 236 -32.02 0.77 12.12
C ARG A 236 -32.95 1.88 11.63
N ASP A 237 -34.27 1.71 11.76
CA ASP A 237 -35.20 2.73 11.30
C ASP A 237 -35.34 3.82 12.36
N LEU A 238 -34.60 4.92 12.16
CA LEU A 238 -34.49 6.02 13.11
C LEU A 238 -35.84 6.68 13.41
N GLN A 239 -36.83 6.53 12.53
CA GLN A 239 -38.17 7.10 12.71
C GLN A 239 -38.91 6.48 13.90
N PHE A 240 -38.97 5.15 13.99
CA PHE A 240 -39.68 4.46 15.08
C PHE A 240 -39.00 4.64 16.43
N LEU A 241 -37.65 4.71 16.44
CA LEU A 241 -36.90 4.97 17.68
C LEU A 241 -37.19 6.38 18.22
N ARG A 242 -37.26 7.39 17.34
CA ARG A 242 -37.62 8.77 17.71
C ARG A 242 -39.03 8.86 18.29
N GLN A 243 -40.03 8.25 17.64
CA GLN A 243 -41.41 8.27 18.14
C GLN A 243 -41.49 7.69 19.57
N ILE A 244 -40.75 6.61 19.85
CA ILE A 244 -40.68 5.99 21.18
C ILE A 244 -39.93 6.88 22.17
N ASP A 245 -38.82 7.50 21.77
CA ASP A 245 -38.04 8.40 22.62
C ASP A 245 -38.80 9.69 22.98
N GLU A 246 -39.57 10.25 22.03
CA GLU A 246 -40.45 11.39 22.27
C GLU A 246 -41.58 11.04 23.24
N ALA A 247 -42.21 9.87 23.06
CA ALA A 247 -43.23 9.39 23.99
C ALA A 247 -42.65 9.14 25.40
N ALA A 248 -41.43 8.57 25.49
CA ALA A 248 -40.73 8.34 26.75
C ALA A 248 -40.46 9.63 27.52
N TYR A 249 -40.03 10.67 26.80
CA TYR A 249 -39.84 12.00 27.36
C TYR A 249 -41.15 12.57 27.92
N LEU A 250 -42.26 12.45 27.19
CA LEU A 250 -43.57 12.95 27.62
C LEU A 250 -44.12 12.25 28.87
N VAL A 251 -43.85 10.94 29.04
CA VAL A 251 -44.31 10.17 30.21
C VAL A 251 -43.25 10.06 31.32
N GLY A 252 -42.17 10.84 31.23
CA GLY A 252 -41.21 11.04 32.33
C GLY A 252 -40.06 10.04 32.45
N ILE A 253 -39.81 9.21 31.42
CA ILE A 253 -38.64 8.31 31.35
C ILE A 253 -37.55 8.96 30.49
N GLY A 254 -36.33 9.07 31.02
CA GLY A 254 -35.18 9.56 30.25
C GLY A 254 -35.06 11.10 30.12
N LYS A 255 -35.57 11.87 31.10
CA LYS A 255 -35.50 13.34 31.12
C LYS A 255 -34.08 13.92 30.88
N ASP A 256 -33.03 13.19 31.24
CA ASP A 256 -31.65 13.65 31.07
C ASP A 256 -31.05 13.41 29.66
N ALA A 257 -31.76 12.69 28.78
CA ALA A 257 -31.24 12.28 27.47
C ALA A 257 -31.82 13.06 26.28
N PHE A 258 -32.80 13.95 26.47
CA PHE A 258 -33.47 14.65 25.37
C PHE A 258 -33.16 16.16 25.36
N ARG A 259 -32.48 16.65 24.31
CA ARG A 259 -32.39 18.09 24.00
C ARG A 259 -33.56 18.46 23.07
N PRO A 260 -34.38 19.47 23.39
CA PRO A 260 -35.47 19.89 22.51
C PRO A 260 -34.92 20.52 21.22
N ALA A 261 -35.58 20.23 20.09
CA ALA A 261 -35.18 20.73 18.78
C ALA A 261 -35.51 22.22 18.62
N ARG A 262 -34.56 23.00 18.10
CA ARG A 262 -34.84 24.29 17.45
C ARG A 262 -35.81 24.06 16.28
N VAL A 263 -36.61 25.07 15.95
CA VAL A 263 -37.44 25.13 14.71
C VAL A 263 -36.60 24.57 13.55
N ALA A 264 -37.05 23.50 12.92
CA ALA A 264 -36.21 22.70 12.02
C ALA A 264 -35.78 23.54 10.81
N GLU A 265 -34.51 23.98 10.84
CA GLU A 265 -33.83 24.55 9.68
C GLU A 265 -33.97 23.55 8.49
N PRO A 266 -34.28 24.03 7.28
CA PRO A 266 -34.56 23.16 6.14
C PRO A 266 -33.32 22.32 5.77
N THR A 267 -33.50 20.99 5.66
CA THR A 267 -32.38 20.10 5.31
C THR A 267 -31.95 20.32 3.85
N PHE A 268 -30.73 19.91 3.48
CA PHE A 268 -30.31 19.92 2.07
C PHE A 268 -31.29 19.17 1.17
N GLY A 269 -31.83 18.05 1.65
CA GLY A 269 -32.80 17.27 0.89
C GLY A 269 -34.08 18.05 0.61
N ASP A 270 -34.51 18.89 1.55
CA ASP A 270 -35.70 19.73 1.40
C ASP A 270 -35.42 20.93 0.49
N LEU A 271 -34.28 21.61 0.67
CA LEU A 271 -33.83 22.68 -0.21
C LEU A 271 -33.64 22.20 -1.66
N LEU A 272 -33.05 21.02 -1.84
CA LEU A 272 -32.84 20.37 -3.13
C LEU A 272 -34.18 20.03 -3.81
N ARG A 273 -35.11 19.43 -3.06
CA ARG A 273 -36.47 19.09 -3.55
C ARG A 273 -37.22 20.35 -3.96
N LEU A 274 -37.19 21.39 -3.13
CA LEU A 274 -37.89 22.66 -3.37
C LEU A 274 -37.28 23.45 -4.53
N GLY A 275 -35.95 23.50 -4.64
CA GLY A 275 -35.26 24.09 -5.78
C GLY A 275 -35.53 23.34 -7.09
N GLN A 276 -35.64 22.01 -7.05
CA GLN A 276 -36.01 21.19 -8.21
C GLN A 276 -37.47 21.39 -8.62
N VAL A 277 -38.40 21.45 -7.66
CA VAL A 277 -39.81 21.79 -7.92
C VAL A 277 -39.91 23.18 -8.52
N ARG A 278 -39.14 24.15 -8.01
CA ARG A 278 -39.11 25.51 -8.56
C ARG A 278 -38.55 25.56 -9.98
N TYR A 279 -37.48 24.82 -10.27
CA TYR A 279 -36.92 24.70 -11.61
C TYR A 279 -37.91 24.07 -12.61
N GLN A 280 -38.64 23.05 -12.18
CA GLN A 280 -39.68 22.39 -12.99
C GLN A 280 -40.89 23.31 -13.23
N HIS A 281 -41.28 24.07 -12.21
CA HIS A 281 -42.33 25.09 -12.31
C HIS A 281 -41.96 26.20 -13.29
N ASP A 282 -40.74 26.74 -13.19
CA ASP A 282 -40.28 27.88 -14.00
C ASP A 282 -40.05 27.51 -15.49
N LEU A 283 -39.94 26.23 -15.84
CA LEU A 283 -39.67 25.77 -17.22
C LEU A 283 -40.82 24.96 -17.86
N GLY A 284 -41.93 24.77 -17.17
CA GLY A 284 -43.15 24.16 -17.74
C GLY A 284 -43.07 22.69 -18.16
N ALA A 285 -41.94 21.99 -17.97
CA ALA A 285 -41.78 20.56 -18.26
C ALA A 285 -40.54 19.92 -17.59
N LYS A 286 -40.47 18.58 -17.57
CA LYS A 286 -39.31 17.77 -17.10
C LYS A 286 -38.11 17.88 -18.06
N ALA A 287 -37.47 19.04 -18.13
CA ALA A 287 -36.23 19.20 -18.88
C ALA A 287 -35.06 18.44 -18.23
N ALA A 288 -34.12 17.93 -19.04
CA ALA A 288 -32.89 17.31 -18.55
C ALA A 288 -32.08 18.32 -17.72
N ILE A 289 -31.74 17.95 -16.48
CA ILE A 289 -31.11 18.83 -15.51
C ILE A 289 -29.60 18.91 -15.79
N SER A 290 -29.10 20.11 -16.15
CA SER A 290 -27.67 20.40 -16.08
C SER A 290 -27.32 21.03 -14.74
N TRP A 291 -26.18 20.67 -14.15
CA TRP A 291 -25.75 21.14 -12.83
C TRP A 291 -25.80 22.68 -12.69
N LYS A 292 -25.33 23.41 -13.71
CA LYS A 292 -25.34 24.88 -13.71
C LYS A 292 -26.75 25.48 -13.63
N ARG A 293 -27.73 24.85 -14.28
CA ARG A 293 -29.12 25.32 -14.30
C ARG A 293 -29.83 25.02 -12.98
N PHE A 294 -29.53 23.86 -12.39
CA PHE A 294 -29.98 23.49 -11.06
C PHE A 294 -29.42 24.40 -9.96
N GLU A 295 -28.11 24.64 -9.97
CA GLU A 295 -27.44 25.51 -9.00
C GLU A 295 -28.03 26.93 -9.03
N SER A 296 -28.32 27.45 -10.22
CA SER A 296 -28.97 28.76 -10.39
C SER A 296 -30.39 28.78 -9.79
N ALA A 297 -31.19 27.74 -10.01
CA ALA A 297 -32.55 27.65 -9.46
C ALA A 297 -32.57 27.52 -7.93
N LEU A 298 -31.65 26.74 -7.36
CA LEU A 298 -31.50 26.60 -5.92
C LEU A 298 -31.07 27.93 -5.28
N ARG A 299 -30.06 28.61 -5.84
CA ARG A 299 -29.64 29.95 -5.38
C ARG A 299 -30.79 30.95 -5.45
N ARG A 300 -31.61 30.90 -6.50
CA ARG A 300 -32.78 31.78 -6.66
C ARG A 300 -33.88 31.48 -5.66
N PHE A 301 -34.14 30.21 -5.36
CA PHE A 301 -35.08 29.80 -4.31
C PHE A 301 -34.61 30.24 -2.92
N MET A 302 -33.33 30.04 -2.60
CA MET A 302 -32.73 30.48 -1.33
C MET A 302 -32.84 32.00 -1.18
N LYS A 303 -32.51 32.74 -2.23
CA LYS A 303 -32.67 34.21 -2.26
C LYS A 303 -34.13 34.67 -2.08
N LEU A 304 -35.11 33.92 -2.60
CA LEU A 304 -36.55 34.21 -2.43
C LEU A 304 -37.09 33.92 -1.02
N ARG A 305 -36.32 33.19 -0.20
CA ARG A 305 -36.69 32.80 1.16
C ARG A 305 -35.77 33.44 2.21
N ASP A 306 -34.98 34.43 1.82
CA ASP A 306 -33.92 35.05 2.63
C ASP A 306 -32.99 34.02 3.31
N LEU A 307 -32.75 32.90 2.62
CA LEU A 307 -31.84 31.85 3.07
C LEU A 307 -30.45 32.08 2.48
N THR A 308 -29.45 31.98 3.34
CA THR A 308 -28.03 32.11 3.02
C THR A 308 -27.35 30.74 2.96
N GLU A 309 -26.13 30.69 2.42
CA GLU A 309 -25.31 29.46 2.44
C GLU A 309 -24.94 29.03 3.88
N LEU A 310 -25.14 29.90 4.88
CA LEU A 310 -24.88 29.63 6.30
C LEU A 310 -26.04 28.90 6.99
N ASP A 311 -27.23 28.87 6.39
CA ASP A 311 -28.45 28.22 6.92
C ASP A 311 -28.52 26.71 6.58
N LEU A 312 -27.40 26.13 6.11
CA LEU A 312 -27.29 24.73 5.72
C LEU A 312 -27.03 23.81 6.94
N CYS A 313 -27.98 22.90 7.22
CA CYS A 313 -27.93 21.94 8.34
C CYS A 313 -26.81 20.87 8.27
N SER A 314 -26.53 20.22 9.40
CA SER A 314 -25.62 19.05 9.48
C SER A 314 -26.02 17.86 8.60
N ASP A 315 -27.31 17.70 8.28
CA ASP A 315 -27.84 16.62 7.42
C ASP A 315 -27.44 16.79 5.94
N VAL A 316 -27.12 18.03 5.53
CA VAL A 316 -26.44 18.34 4.25
C VAL A 316 -25.16 17.51 4.16
N MET A 317 -24.41 17.39 5.25
CA MET A 317 -23.07 16.79 5.28
C MET A 317 -23.07 15.27 5.20
N VAL A 318 -24.11 14.63 5.70
CA VAL A 318 -24.26 13.17 5.66
C VAL A 318 -24.61 12.73 4.23
N ARG A 319 -25.45 13.50 3.54
CA ARG A 319 -25.98 13.15 2.22
C ARG A 319 -25.17 13.71 1.05
N LEU A 320 -24.38 14.77 1.25
CA LEU A 320 -23.55 15.37 0.20
C LEU A 320 -22.56 14.37 -0.44
N PRO A 321 -21.84 13.51 0.31
CA PRO A 321 -20.97 12.49 -0.29
C PRO A 321 -21.74 11.44 -1.11
N GLN A 322 -22.89 10.99 -0.61
CA GLN A 322 -23.75 10.01 -1.29
C GLN A 322 -24.36 10.60 -2.56
N PHE A 323 -24.75 11.87 -2.52
CA PHE A 323 -25.21 12.61 -3.69
C PHE A 323 -24.07 12.84 -4.70
N VAL A 324 -22.87 13.15 -4.22
CA VAL A 324 -21.66 13.29 -5.05
C VAL A 324 -21.38 12.01 -5.83
N GLU A 325 -21.51 10.87 -5.16
CA GLU A 325 -21.32 9.56 -5.76
C GLU A 325 -22.46 9.21 -6.75
N THR A 326 -23.69 9.60 -6.44
CA THR A 326 -24.89 9.27 -7.24
C THR A 326 -24.97 10.11 -8.52
N MET A 327 -24.82 11.44 -8.43
CA MET A 327 -24.82 12.34 -9.59
C MET A 327 -23.55 12.21 -10.42
N GLY A 328 -22.42 11.93 -9.74
CA GLY A 328 -21.13 11.62 -10.35
C GLY A 328 -21.17 10.46 -11.35
N LYS A 329 -22.03 9.47 -11.09
CA LYS A 329 -22.23 8.28 -11.93
C LYS A 329 -23.29 8.50 -13.02
N ALA A 330 -24.25 9.41 -12.82
CA ALA A 330 -25.44 9.53 -13.66
C ALA A 330 -25.36 10.59 -14.78
N HIS A 331 -24.58 11.67 -14.63
CA HIS A 331 -24.76 12.87 -15.49
C HIS A 331 -23.51 13.48 -16.11
N PHE A 332 -22.30 12.94 -15.89
CA PHE A 332 -21.07 13.53 -16.44
C PHE A 332 -20.48 12.66 -17.56
N GLN A 333 -20.54 13.17 -18.79
CA GLN A 333 -19.97 12.50 -19.97
C GLN A 333 -18.46 12.76 -20.14
N ASN A 334 -17.90 13.81 -19.52
CA ASN A 334 -16.48 14.19 -19.63
C ASN A 334 -15.76 14.17 -18.26
N SER A 335 -14.57 13.58 -18.24
CA SER A 335 -13.65 13.46 -17.10
C SER A 335 -13.17 14.80 -16.55
N GLU A 336 -12.99 15.83 -17.38
CA GLU A 336 -12.50 17.14 -16.96
C GLU A 336 -13.55 17.94 -16.19
N THR A 337 -14.81 17.90 -16.64
CA THR A 337 -15.95 18.51 -15.95
C THR A 337 -16.20 17.83 -14.60
N ARG A 338 -16.07 16.49 -14.56
CA ARG A 338 -16.12 15.71 -13.32
C ARG A 338 -15.00 16.11 -12.36
N ARG A 339 -13.79 16.34 -12.87
CA ARG A 339 -12.61 16.74 -12.06
C ARG A 339 -12.77 18.12 -11.45
N ARG A 340 -13.20 19.13 -12.22
CA ARG A 340 -13.51 20.48 -11.72
C ARG A 340 -14.63 20.47 -10.69
N TRP A 341 -15.65 19.65 -10.90
CA TRP A 341 -16.77 19.53 -9.98
C TRP A 341 -16.36 18.85 -8.65
N LEU A 342 -15.56 17.79 -8.69
CA LEU A 342 -15.00 17.16 -7.48
C LEU A 342 -14.11 18.13 -6.69
N ALA A 343 -13.31 18.94 -7.38
CA ALA A 343 -12.47 19.97 -6.76
C ALA A 343 -13.32 21.03 -6.04
N ASN A 344 -14.39 21.52 -6.67
CA ASN A 344 -15.31 22.46 -6.02
C ASN A 344 -16.08 21.82 -4.85
N MET A 345 -16.48 20.55 -4.94
CA MET A 345 -17.17 19.86 -3.83
C MET A 345 -16.28 19.63 -2.61
N ALA A 346 -14.98 19.42 -2.81
CA ALA A 346 -14.02 19.37 -1.70
C ALA A 346 -13.94 20.71 -0.94
N ILE A 347 -14.09 21.83 -1.64
CA ILE A 347 -14.15 23.18 -1.04
C ILE A 347 -15.42 23.33 -0.19
N TRP A 348 -16.59 22.87 -0.66
CA TRP A 348 -17.84 22.92 0.10
C TRP A 348 -17.83 22.03 1.36
N GLN A 349 -17.26 20.82 1.27
CA GLN A 349 -17.07 19.95 2.43
C GLN A 349 -16.14 20.53 3.50
N LYS A 350 -15.25 21.45 3.10
CA LYS A 350 -14.33 22.19 3.97
C LYS A 350 -15.06 23.33 4.68
N TYR A 351 -15.84 24.12 3.95
CA TYR A 351 -16.68 25.18 4.51
C TYR A 351 -17.65 24.68 5.56
N ALA A 352 -18.33 23.58 5.28
CA ALA A 352 -19.32 23.07 6.19
C ALA A 352 -18.72 22.40 7.45
N ARG A 353 -17.48 21.92 7.40
CA ARG A 353 -16.73 21.54 8.62
C ARG A 353 -16.40 22.74 9.50
N MET A 354 -16.20 23.93 8.92
CA MET A 354 -15.97 25.16 9.68
C MET A 354 -17.23 25.67 10.37
N LEU A 355 -18.42 25.41 9.80
CA LEU A 355 -19.71 25.80 10.40
C LEU A 355 -20.12 24.93 11.61
N MET A 356 -19.46 23.78 11.80
CA MET A 356 -19.76 22.82 12.88
C MET A 356 -19.09 23.12 14.23
N VAL A 357 -18.30 24.20 14.36
CA VAL A 357 -17.76 24.61 15.68
C VAL A 357 -18.89 25.30 16.47
N PRO A 358 -19.23 24.84 17.69
CA PRO A 358 -20.22 25.50 18.55
C PRO A 358 -19.78 26.92 18.89
N VAL A 359 -20.72 27.89 18.89
CA VAL A 359 -20.49 29.24 19.42
C VAL A 359 -21.12 29.29 20.81
N GLY A 360 -20.26 29.37 21.84
CA GLY A 360 -20.62 29.48 23.26
C GLY A 360 -19.41 29.23 24.15
N ASP A 361 -19.18 30.13 25.12
CA ASP A 361 -18.23 30.16 26.26
C ASP A 361 -16.93 29.34 26.23
N ALA A 362 -16.32 29.20 25.06
CA ALA A 362 -14.97 28.68 24.90
C ALA A 362 -14.10 29.68 24.11
N ALA A 363 -12.84 29.81 24.53
CA ALA A 363 -11.86 30.76 24.02
C ALA A 363 -11.82 30.86 22.47
N ILE A 364 -11.55 32.06 21.95
CA ILE A 364 -11.40 32.34 20.50
C ILE A 364 -10.46 31.29 19.89
N PRO A 365 -10.87 30.56 18.83
CA PRO A 365 -10.10 29.47 18.23
C PRO A 365 -8.64 29.86 17.94
N SER A 366 -7.70 28.92 18.05
CA SER A 366 -6.26 29.21 17.97
C SER A 366 -5.71 29.55 16.56
N GLY A 367 -6.46 29.25 15.49
CA GLY A 367 -6.03 29.53 14.11
C GLY A 367 -6.73 30.74 13.49
N PHE A 368 -5.99 31.56 12.73
CA PHE A 368 -6.48 32.81 12.12
C PHE A 368 -7.85 32.69 11.47
N ASN A 369 -8.00 31.76 10.54
CA ASN A 369 -9.24 31.63 9.77
C ASN A 369 -10.41 31.17 10.64
N ALA A 370 -10.15 30.27 11.59
CA ALA A 370 -11.19 29.81 12.52
C ALA A 370 -11.60 30.93 13.49
N ALA A 371 -10.64 31.73 13.96
CA ALA A 371 -10.87 32.89 14.80
C ALA A 371 -11.61 34.00 14.06
N LEU A 372 -11.19 34.36 12.85
CA LEU A 372 -11.84 35.35 12.00
C LEU A 372 -13.28 34.93 11.68
N THR A 373 -13.48 33.67 11.31
CA THR A 373 -14.82 33.11 11.04
C THR A 373 -15.69 33.14 12.30
N TYR A 374 -15.13 32.80 13.45
CA TYR A 374 -15.80 32.87 14.74
C TYR A 374 -16.23 34.31 15.08
N LEU A 375 -15.32 35.28 14.95
CA LEU A 375 -15.59 36.68 15.28
C LEU A 375 -16.63 37.31 14.34
N LEU A 376 -16.56 37.01 13.04
CA LEU A 376 -17.58 37.43 12.07
C LEU A 376 -18.96 36.87 12.41
N ARG A 377 -19.02 35.64 12.94
CA ARG A 377 -20.26 34.98 13.34
C ARG A 377 -20.84 35.54 14.65
N VAL A 378 -19.99 35.88 15.62
CA VAL A 378 -20.41 36.48 16.90
C VAL A 378 -21.01 37.87 16.68
N ARG A 379 -20.47 38.65 15.74
CA ARG A 379 -20.92 40.03 15.45
C ARG A 379 -22.21 40.13 14.63
N LYS A 380 -22.67 39.05 13.98
CA LYS A 380 -23.95 38.96 13.25
C LYS A 380 -24.22 40.11 12.27
N PHE A 381 -23.33 40.30 11.30
CA PHE A 381 -23.56 41.26 10.20
C PHE A 381 -24.64 40.73 9.23
N GLU A 382 -25.53 41.60 8.75
CA GLU A 382 -26.45 41.28 7.64
C GLU A 382 -25.69 41.05 6.33
N ASN A 383 -24.72 41.92 6.03
CA ASN A 383 -23.73 41.73 4.98
C ASN A 383 -22.38 42.33 5.40
N VAL A 384 -21.38 41.48 5.63
CA VAL A 384 -20.05 41.91 6.10
C VAL A 384 -19.33 42.81 5.08
N TYR A 385 -19.56 42.60 3.78
CA TYR A 385 -18.86 43.37 2.73
C TYR A 385 -19.39 44.79 2.63
N ASP A 386 -20.70 44.97 2.78
CA ASP A 386 -21.33 46.29 2.79
C ASP A 386 -20.94 47.06 4.06
N ALA A 387 -20.94 46.39 5.22
CA ALA A 387 -20.52 46.98 6.49
C ALA A 387 -19.05 47.42 6.50
N LEU A 388 -18.13 46.64 5.90
CA LEU A 388 -16.74 47.04 5.72
C LEU A 388 -16.58 48.24 4.78
N LYS A 389 -17.40 48.31 3.73
CA LYS A 389 -17.37 49.40 2.75
C LYS A 389 -17.89 50.71 3.35
N GLU A 390 -18.97 50.65 4.12
CA GLU A 390 -19.51 51.79 4.88
C GLU A 390 -18.51 52.29 5.94
N GLY A 391 -17.72 51.38 6.53
CA GLY A 391 -16.62 51.69 7.44
C GLY A 391 -15.33 52.17 6.77
N GLY A 392 -15.29 52.38 5.44
CA GLY A 392 -14.09 52.83 4.72
C GLY A 392 -12.99 51.76 4.56
N LEU A 393 -13.30 50.49 4.78
CA LEU A 393 -12.37 49.35 4.76
C LEU A 393 -12.50 48.49 3.50
N ASP A 394 -12.72 49.11 2.33
CA ASP A 394 -12.87 48.39 1.04
C ASP A 394 -11.65 47.51 0.69
N TYR A 395 -10.45 47.92 1.09
CA TYR A 395 -9.23 47.14 0.91
C TYR A 395 -9.19 45.86 1.77
N VAL A 396 -9.83 45.88 2.95
CA VAL A 396 -10.04 44.69 3.79
C VAL A 396 -11.10 43.78 3.15
N ALA A 397 -12.20 44.36 2.68
CA ALA A 397 -13.29 43.66 2.00
C ALA A 397 -12.80 42.88 0.76
N ARG A 398 -11.81 43.39 0.03
CA ARG A 398 -11.16 42.68 -1.10
C ARG A 398 -10.30 41.49 -0.67
N ARG A 399 -9.73 41.49 0.54
CA ARG A 399 -8.86 40.41 1.06
C ARG A 399 -9.62 39.35 1.84
N LEU A 400 -10.75 39.71 2.44
CA LEU A 400 -11.60 38.81 3.22
C LEU A 400 -12.01 37.51 2.49
N PRO A 401 -12.40 37.51 1.19
CA PRO A 401 -12.73 36.28 0.48
C PRO A 401 -11.54 35.34 0.34
N VAL A 402 -10.33 35.90 0.23
CA VAL A 402 -9.08 35.13 0.08
C VAL A 402 -8.74 34.43 1.40
N TRP A 403 -8.83 35.17 2.52
CA TRP A 403 -8.59 34.63 3.86
C TRP A 403 -9.65 33.58 4.25
N LEU A 404 -10.93 33.82 3.93
CA LEU A 404 -12.02 32.86 4.19
C LEU A 404 -11.99 31.63 3.25
N LYS A 405 -11.37 31.71 2.07
CA LYS A 405 -11.22 30.58 1.12
C LYS A 405 -10.15 29.55 1.50
N LEU A 406 -9.40 29.79 2.57
CA LEU A 406 -8.33 28.91 3.06
C LEU A 406 -7.23 28.61 2.01
N ASP A 407 -7.12 29.41 0.95
CA ASP A 407 -6.09 29.29 -0.08
C ASP A 407 -4.84 30.12 0.26
N GLN A 408 -5.00 31.24 0.98
CA GLN A 408 -3.93 32.07 1.52
C GLN A 408 -4.35 32.69 2.87
N GLU A 409 -3.52 32.54 3.90
CA GLU A 409 -3.65 33.29 5.16
C GLU A 409 -2.94 34.65 5.05
N PRO A 410 -3.30 35.64 5.88
CA PRO A 410 -2.63 36.91 5.87
C PRO A 410 -1.15 36.76 6.21
N ILE A 411 -0.30 37.47 5.47
CA ILE A 411 1.17 37.50 5.59
C ILE A 411 1.62 38.69 6.44
N LYS A 412 2.93 38.85 6.66
CA LYS A 412 3.47 39.93 7.52
C LYS A 412 3.07 41.32 7.01
N GLU A 413 2.95 41.46 5.69
CA GLU A 413 2.51 42.66 4.99
C GLU A 413 1.01 42.97 5.19
N ASP A 414 0.24 42.00 5.69
CA ASP A 414 -1.19 42.14 5.99
C ASP A 414 -1.44 42.56 7.46
N VAL A 415 -0.42 42.65 8.32
CA VAL A 415 -0.61 42.92 9.77
C VAL A 415 -1.37 44.22 10.02
N SER A 416 -1.06 45.31 9.29
CA SER A 416 -1.81 46.57 9.41
C SER A 416 -3.28 46.39 9.02
N VAL A 417 -3.54 45.65 7.94
CA VAL A 417 -4.89 45.36 7.45
C VAL A 417 -5.67 44.48 8.43
N VAL A 418 -4.99 43.54 9.10
CA VAL A 418 -5.59 42.70 10.14
C VAL A 418 -5.88 43.51 11.41
N HIS A 419 -5.03 44.46 11.80
CA HIS A 419 -5.34 45.38 12.90
C HIS A 419 -6.59 46.22 12.62
N ASP A 420 -6.75 46.70 11.38
CA ASP A 420 -7.93 47.47 10.98
C ASP A 420 -9.19 46.59 11.00
N LEU A 421 -9.06 45.32 10.63
CA LEU A 421 -10.14 44.33 10.77
C LEU A 421 -10.46 44.01 12.24
N GLU A 422 -9.47 43.88 13.13
CA GLU A 422 -9.68 43.66 14.56
C GLU A 422 -10.42 44.83 15.22
N ARG A 423 -10.07 46.07 14.85
CA ARG A 423 -10.79 47.27 15.30
C ARG A 423 -12.22 47.27 14.81
N PHE A 424 -12.45 46.93 13.53
CA PHE A 424 -13.79 46.79 12.97
C PHE A 424 -14.62 45.70 13.66
N LEU A 425 -13.99 44.60 14.05
CA LEU A 425 -14.61 43.52 14.82
C LEU A 425 -14.68 43.81 16.32
N GLU A 426 -14.26 44.99 16.76
CA GLU A 426 -14.13 45.47 18.15
C GLU A 426 -13.53 44.41 19.10
N VAL A 427 -12.45 43.75 18.65
CA VAL A 427 -11.62 42.89 19.49
C VAL A 427 -10.30 43.57 19.82
N PRO A 428 -9.62 43.21 20.92
CA PRO A 428 -8.31 43.76 21.22
C PRO A 428 -7.36 43.63 20.03
N VAL A 429 -6.66 44.72 19.68
CA VAL A 429 -5.65 44.71 18.61
C VAL A 429 -4.58 43.68 18.98
N GLY A 430 -4.27 42.77 18.07
CA GLY A 430 -3.44 41.59 18.32
C GLY A 430 -4.20 40.27 18.47
N THR A 431 -5.54 40.28 18.57
CA THR A 431 -6.36 39.07 18.78
C THR A 431 -6.33 38.10 17.60
N LEU A 432 -6.54 38.59 16.38
CA LEU A 432 -6.37 37.86 15.14
C LEU A 432 -4.89 37.80 14.74
N VAL A 433 -4.07 38.83 14.99
CA VAL A 433 -2.64 38.80 14.65
C VAL A 433 -1.86 37.74 15.42
N SER A 434 -2.16 37.52 16.70
CA SER A 434 -1.59 36.41 17.48
C SER A 434 -1.99 35.02 16.97
N ARG A 435 -3.03 34.97 16.11
CA ARG A 435 -3.57 33.76 15.51
C ARG A 435 -3.31 33.68 14.02
N MET A 436 -2.87 34.78 13.40
CA MET A 436 -2.18 34.73 12.11
C MET A 436 -1.17 33.63 12.29
N ARG A 437 -1.16 32.68 11.36
CA ARG A 437 0.06 31.94 11.23
C ARG A 437 1.10 33.03 11.00
N THR A 438 1.97 33.22 11.98
CA THR A 438 3.38 33.35 11.66
C THR A 438 3.64 32.10 10.83
N SER A 439 3.32 32.18 9.55
CA SER A 439 4.26 31.78 8.57
C SER A 439 5.50 32.57 8.95
N VAL A 440 6.29 31.97 9.85
CA VAL A 440 7.56 31.46 9.41
C VAL A 440 7.28 30.85 8.05
N HIS A 441 7.30 31.73 7.07
CA HIS A 441 7.84 31.49 5.78
C HIS A 441 9.25 30.96 6.09
N ARG A 442 9.29 29.66 6.46
CA ARG A 442 10.14 28.67 5.84
C ARG A 442 9.50 28.33 4.47
N THR A 443 8.96 29.29 3.70
CA THR A 443 9.66 29.53 2.41
C THR A 443 11.09 29.60 2.85
N ARG A 444 12.00 28.78 2.33
CA ARG A 444 13.44 29.03 2.43
C ARG A 444 13.62 30.46 2.86
N GLN A 445 14.00 30.75 4.11
CA GLN A 445 14.41 32.11 4.45
C GLN A 445 15.52 32.28 3.44
N ALA A 446 15.17 32.86 2.29
CA ALA A 446 16.09 33.09 1.22
C ALA A 446 16.68 34.36 1.75
N PHE A 447 17.52 34.19 2.78
CA PHE A 447 18.48 35.18 3.16
C PHE A 447 19.04 35.67 1.82
N PRO A 448 18.96 36.97 1.51
CA PRO A 448 19.48 37.48 0.25
C PRO A 448 20.89 36.93 0.06
N GLU A 449 21.29 36.65 -1.18
CA GLU A 449 22.46 35.82 -1.46
C GLU A 449 23.73 36.26 -0.69
N ARG A 450 23.87 37.57 -0.47
CA ARG A 450 24.90 38.23 0.36
C ARG A 450 24.97 37.81 1.84
N ILE A 451 23.90 37.27 2.41
CA ILE A 451 23.84 36.89 3.82
C ILE A 451 24.39 35.48 4.04
N TRP A 452 24.40 34.64 3.01
CA TRP A 452 24.91 33.29 3.14
C TRP A 452 26.43 33.28 3.29
N PRO A 453 26.97 32.54 4.26
CA PRO A 453 28.39 32.39 4.45
C PRO A 453 29.04 31.62 3.27
N PRO A 454 30.29 31.91 2.89
CA PRO A 454 31.03 31.19 1.87
C PRO A 454 31.02 29.66 2.03
N SER A 455 31.11 29.18 3.26
CA SER A 455 30.98 27.75 3.62
C SER A 455 29.68 27.09 3.15
N LEU A 456 28.59 27.85 2.93
CA LEU A 456 27.32 27.38 2.35
C LEU A 456 27.18 27.81 0.87
N ASP A 457 28.22 27.52 0.09
CA ASP A 457 28.37 27.85 -1.34
C ASP A 457 27.25 27.33 -2.26
N THR A 458 26.67 26.16 -1.98
CA THR A 458 25.68 25.53 -2.85
C THR A 458 24.25 25.72 -2.38
N ALA A 459 23.30 25.86 -3.32
CA ALA A 459 21.86 25.86 -3.04
C ALA A 459 21.39 24.62 -2.27
N LYS A 460 22.09 23.50 -2.40
CA LYS A 460 21.83 22.26 -1.65
C LYS A 460 22.21 22.41 -0.18
N LEU A 461 23.41 22.91 0.13
CA LEU A 461 23.85 23.17 1.50
C LEU A 461 22.98 24.25 2.16
N ARG A 462 22.67 25.34 1.44
CA ARG A 462 21.75 26.38 1.94
C ARG A 462 20.36 25.84 2.28
N ALA A 463 19.80 24.97 1.43
CA ALA A 463 18.49 24.36 1.68
C ALA A 463 18.48 23.39 2.88
N LEU A 464 19.63 22.77 3.15
CA LEU A 464 19.84 21.84 4.24
C LEU A 464 20.10 22.60 5.56
N ALA A 465 20.89 23.68 5.52
CA ALA A 465 21.15 24.58 6.64
C ALA A 465 19.91 25.38 7.08
N ALA A 466 19.12 25.90 6.14
CA ALA A 466 17.97 26.77 6.41
C ALA A 466 17.03 26.35 7.57
N PRO A 467 16.68 25.06 7.77
CA PRO A 467 15.88 24.63 8.91
C PRO A 467 16.60 24.61 10.28
N LEU A 468 17.93 24.72 10.31
CA LEU A 468 18.74 24.73 11.54
C LEU A 468 19.17 26.13 11.96
N LEU A 469 19.15 27.08 11.03
CA LEU A 469 19.59 28.45 11.31
C LEU A 469 18.68 29.13 12.34
N PRO A 470 19.26 29.90 13.28
CA PRO A 470 18.49 30.61 14.28
C PRO A 470 17.68 31.74 13.62
N ALA A 471 16.62 32.19 14.30
CA ALA A 471 15.67 33.15 13.73
C ALA A 471 16.32 34.51 13.40
N ASP A 472 17.38 34.86 14.12
CA ASP A 472 18.21 36.06 14.02
C ASP A 472 19.48 35.86 13.17
N PHE A 473 19.61 34.76 12.42
CA PHE A 473 20.79 34.49 11.58
C PHE A 473 21.21 35.65 10.67
N ALA A 474 20.25 36.40 10.13
CA ALA A 474 20.53 37.57 9.29
C ALA A 474 21.19 38.75 10.05
N SER A 475 21.06 38.76 11.36
CA SER A 475 21.57 39.78 12.27
C SER A 475 22.93 39.42 12.87
N LEU A 476 23.40 38.17 12.68
CA LEU A 476 24.73 37.73 13.10
C LEU A 476 25.84 38.38 12.26
N SER A 477 27.02 38.54 12.87
CA SER A 477 28.22 39.01 12.16
C SER A 477 28.62 38.05 11.03
N GLU A 478 29.43 38.52 10.08
CA GLU A 478 29.91 37.65 8.99
C GLU A 478 30.74 36.46 9.52
N ASP A 479 31.57 36.70 10.54
CA ASP A 479 32.39 35.66 11.17
C ASP A 479 31.54 34.61 11.90
N GLU A 480 30.49 35.04 12.63
CA GLU A 480 29.56 34.12 13.28
C GLU A 480 28.76 33.30 12.25
N ARG A 481 28.33 33.93 11.16
CA ARG A 481 27.65 33.23 10.05
C ARG A 481 28.57 32.22 9.38
N GLU A 482 29.84 32.55 9.14
CA GLU A 482 30.82 31.64 8.54
C GLU A 482 31.15 30.48 9.47
N LYS A 483 31.35 30.73 10.77
CA LYS A 483 31.53 29.66 11.77
C LYS A 483 30.35 28.69 11.78
N LEU A 484 29.13 29.21 11.74
CA LEU A 484 27.91 28.41 11.68
C LEU A 484 27.81 27.60 10.38
N GLY A 485 28.16 28.22 9.26
CA GLY A 485 28.15 27.60 7.95
C GLY A 485 29.17 26.47 7.82
N LEU A 486 30.37 26.63 8.40
CA LEU A 486 31.41 25.61 8.46
C LEU A 486 30.95 24.40 9.28
N SER A 487 30.42 24.62 10.48
CA SER A 487 29.88 23.55 11.35
C SER A 487 28.80 22.74 10.61
N ILE A 488 27.81 23.40 10.00
CA ILE A 488 26.77 22.72 9.21
C ILE A 488 27.35 22.02 7.97
N ARG A 489 28.34 22.61 7.30
CA ARG A 489 28.99 21.98 6.13
C ARG A 489 29.72 20.71 6.55
N GLU A 490 30.46 20.73 7.64
CA GLU A 490 31.16 19.54 8.18
C GLU A 490 30.14 18.44 8.53
N GLU A 491 29.09 18.78 9.29
CA GLU A 491 28.01 17.84 9.65
C GLU A 491 27.24 17.28 8.45
N ALA A 492 26.94 18.11 7.45
CA ALA A 492 26.15 17.74 6.28
C ALA A 492 26.97 16.98 5.24
N THR A 493 28.27 17.28 5.15
CA THR A 493 29.15 16.56 4.24
C THR A 493 29.51 15.22 4.84
N ASN A 494 29.78 15.14 6.15
CA ASN A 494 30.14 13.95 6.94
C ASN A 494 30.88 12.91 6.08
N THR A 495 31.81 13.44 5.31
CA THR A 495 32.62 12.70 4.38
C THR A 495 33.92 12.56 5.11
N THR A 496 34.12 11.37 5.70
CA THR A 496 35.45 10.82 5.93
C THR A 496 36.38 11.24 4.79
N GLU A 497 37.65 11.51 5.08
CA GLU A 497 38.65 11.78 4.03
C GLU A 497 38.55 10.77 2.89
N TYR A 498 38.24 9.50 3.18
CA TYR A 498 37.91 8.46 2.20
C TYR A 498 36.75 8.81 1.25
N ARG A 499 35.63 9.39 1.72
CA ARG A 499 34.49 9.80 0.86
C ARG A 499 34.80 11.08 0.11
N ILE A 500 35.62 11.98 0.67
CA ILE A 500 36.12 13.15 -0.04
C ILE A 500 37.05 12.68 -1.16
N ALA A 501 38.03 11.83 -0.86
CA ALA A 501 38.92 11.18 -1.83
C ALA A 501 38.12 10.37 -2.87
N HIS A 502 37.13 9.56 -2.46
CA HIS A 502 36.29 8.78 -3.37
C HIS A 502 35.36 9.67 -4.23
N ARG A 503 34.88 10.81 -3.73
CA ARG A 503 34.09 11.76 -4.53
C ARG A 503 34.97 12.64 -5.43
N ALA A 504 36.20 12.92 -4.99
CA ALA A 504 37.22 13.63 -5.76
C ALA A 504 37.82 12.76 -6.87
N ARG A 505 37.80 11.43 -6.71
CA ARG A 505 38.00 10.49 -7.82
C ARG A 505 36.91 10.76 -8.86
N LYS A 506 37.27 11.30 -10.02
CA LYS A 506 36.40 11.31 -11.20
C LYS A 506 35.90 9.88 -11.35
N ARG A 507 34.59 9.67 -11.13
CA ARG A 507 33.93 8.44 -11.55
C ARG A 507 33.88 8.47 -13.07
N TRP A 508 35.01 8.20 -13.70
CA TRP A 508 35.04 7.75 -15.08
C TRP A 508 34.28 6.42 -15.06
N ARG A 509 32.97 6.51 -15.35
CA ARG A 509 32.13 5.36 -15.61
C ARG A 509 31.77 5.48 -17.06
N ILE A 510 32.47 4.70 -17.87
CA ILE A 510 32.12 4.56 -19.27
C ILE A 510 30.70 4.04 -19.38
N LYS A 511 29.97 4.46 -20.41
CA LYS A 511 28.72 3.81 -20.77
C LYS A 511 29.08 2.55 -21.54
N PRO A 512 28.42 1.40 -21.30
CA PRO A 512 28.69 0.21 -22.09
C PRO A 512 28.43 0.51 -23.56
N THR A 513 29.38 0.13 -24.41
CA THR A 513 29.20 0.11 -25.87
C THR A 513 28.15 -0.92 -26.25
N LEU A 514 27.67 -0.90 -27.50
CA LEU A 514 26.67 -1.86 -27.96
C LEU A 514 27.13 -3.32 -27.79
N VAL A 515 28.41 -3.59 -28.06
CA VAL A 515 29.01 -4.93 -27.89
C VAL A 515 28.96 -5.35 -26.41
N LEU A 516 29.49 -4.51 -25.52
CA LEU A 516 29.52 -4.80 -24.08
C LEU A 516 28.10 -4.90 -23.49
N GLN A 517 27.15 -4.09 -23.97
CA GLN A 517 25.76 -4.16 -23.56
C GLN A 517 25.11 -5.48 -23.96
N ASN A 518 25.33 -5.96 -25.19
CA ASN A 518 24.82 -7.26 -25.64
C ASN A 518 25.39 -8.42 -24.80
N GLU A 519 26.66 -8.35 -24.43
CA GLU A 519 27.29 -9.33 -23.54
C GLU A 519 26.69 -9.29 -22.12
N PHE A 520 26.40 -8.11 -21.58
CA PHE A 520 25.69 -7.97 -20.32
C PHE A 520 24.25 -8.48 -20.38
N ASP A 521 23.55 -8.27 -21.49
CA ASP A 521 22.19 -8.80 -21.68
C ASP A 521 22.19 -10.32 -21.71
N ALA A 522 23.17 -10.94 -22.39
CA ALA A 522 23.36 -12.39 -22.37
C ALA A 522 23.72 -12.93 -20.97
N LEU A 523 24.55 -12.20 -20.21
CA LEU A 523 24.86 -12.55 -18.81
C LEU A 523 23.61 -12.38 -17.92
N HIS A 524 22.80 -11.36 -18.17
CA HIS A 524 21.53 -11.12 -17.47
C HIS A 524 20.59 -12.29 -17.66
N GLU A 525 20.38 -12.71 -18.91
CA GLU A 525 19.54 -13.86 -19.23
C GLU A 525 20.03 -15.12 -18.49
N TYR A 526 21.34 -15.41 -18.56
CA TYR A 526 21.93 -16.56 -17.88
C TYR A 526 21.78 -16.50 -16.35
N LYS A 527 22.06 -15.36 -15.70
CA LYS A 527 22.07 -15.26 -14.23
C LYS A 527 20.68 -15.04 -13.63
N THR A 528 19.75 -14.41 -14.34
CA THR A 528 18.44 -14.01 -13.78
C THR A 528 17.27 -14.87 -14.25
N SER A 529 17.36 -15.56 -15.39
CA SER A 529 16.24 -16.38 -15.92
C SER A 529 15.83 -17.48 -14.94
N LYS A 530 14.57 -17.93 -14.93
CA LYS A 530 14.20 -19.11 -14.13
C LYS A 530 14.79 -20.40 -14.71
N PHE A 531 14.91 -20.46 -16.03
CA PHE A 531 15.41 -21.58 -16.81
C PHE A 531 16.50 -21.06 -17.76
N PRO A 532 17.76 -20.97 -17.31
CA PRO A 532 18.86 -20.54 -18.16
C PRO A 532 19.18 -21.61 -19.23
N ALA A 533 19.77 -21.18 -20.35
CA ALA A 533 20.21 -22.09 -21.41
C ALA A 533 21.27 -23.11 -20.94
N HIS A 534 22.09 -22.72 -19.98
CA HIS A 534 23.12 -23.57 -19.38
C HIS A 534 22.94 -23.71 -17.86
N PRO A 535 23.38 -24.82 -17.25
CA PRO A 535 23.41 -24.96 -15.80
C PRO A 535 24.16 -23.81 -15.14
N ARG A 536 23.70 -23.41 -13.94
CA ARG A 536 24.34 -22.33 -13.16
C ARG A 536 24.31 -22.63 -11.68
N GLU A 537 25.31 -22.12 -10.96
CA GLU A 537 25.48 -22.43 -9.55
C GLU A 537 24.45 -21.68 -8.70
N LYS A 538 24.31 -20.37 -8.94
CA LYS A 538 23.40 -19.48 -8.23
C LYS A 538 22.71 -18.54 -9.21
N ARG A 539 21.41 -18.34 -8.98
CA ARG A 539 20.61 -17.32 -9.65
C ARG A 539 20.82 -15.97 -8.98
N TRP A 540 21.07 -14.93 -9.76
CA TRP A 540 21.11 -13.56 -9.27
C TRP A 540 19.71 -12.94 -9.30
N ARG A 541 19.40 -12.14 -8.27
CA ARG A 541 18.22 -11.27 -8.28
C ARG A 541 18.57 -9.97 -9.02
N GLU A 542 17.57 -9.27 -9.54
CA GLU A 542 17.77 -8.04 -10.31
C GLU A 542 18.72 -7.01 -9.64
N PRO A 543 18.58 -6.69 -8.35
CA PRO A 543 19.50 -5.75 -7.71
C PRO A 543 20.93 -6.28 -7.58
N SER A 544 21.09 -7.60 -7.40
CA SER A 544 22.41 -8.23 -7.36
C SER A 544 23.09 -8.17 -8.72
N PHE A 545 22.34 -8.41 -9.81
CA PHE A 545 22.85 -8.25 -11.16
C PHE A 545 23.35 -6.83 -11.40
N GLN A 546 22.52 -5.81 -11.11
CA GLN A 546 22.91 -4.41 -11.26
C GLN A 546 24.18 -4.07 -10.45
N MET A 547 24.28 -4.56 -9.21
CA MET A 547 25.46 -4.33 -8.37
C MET A 547 26.72 -4.99 -8.95
N TYR A 548 26.62 -6.24 -9.40
CA TYR A 548 27.75 -6.99 -9.95
C TYR A 548 28.21 -6.43 -11.29
N THR A 549 27.28 -6.04 -12.16
CA THR A 549 27.58 -5.37 -13.43
C THR A 549 28.23 -4.02 -13.19
N ASN A 550 27.86 -3.30 -12.12
CA ASN A 550 28.57 -2.07 -11.73
C ASN A 550 30.04 -2.31 -11.36
N TRP A 551 30.37 -3.43 -10.71
CA TRP A 551 31.77 -3.78 -10.42
C TRP A 551 32.53 -4.18 -11.68
N ILE A 552 31.89 -4.89 -12.61
CA ILE A 552 32.49 -5.20 -13.91
C ILE A 552 32.69 -3.92 -14.73
N LEU A 553 31.75 -2.98 -14.73
CA LEU A 553 31.89 -1.68 -15.39
C LEU A 553 33.02 -0.84 -14.78
N GLU A 554 33.27 -0.97 -13.49
CA GLU A 554 34.41 -0.31 -12.85
C GLU A 554 35.75 -0.91 -13.34
N PHE A 555 35.82 -2.23 -13.51
CA PHE A 555 36.94 -2.89 -14.18
C PHE A 555 37.10 -2.39 -15.62
N MET A 556 36.02 -2.31 -16.40
CA MET A 556 36.08 -1.80 -17.78
C MET A 556 36.50 -0.32 -17.85
N SER A 557 36.06 0.48 -16.89
CA SER A 557 36.45 1.89 -16.81
C SER A 557 37.93 2.06 -16.46
N PHE A 558 38.49 1.18 -15.64
CA PHE A 558 39.92 1.13 -15.37
C PHE A 558 40.72 0.82 -16.65
N LEU A 559 40.24 -0.10 -17.48
CA LEU A 559 40.91 -0.43 -18.74
C LEU A 559 40.90 0.74 -19.73
N ALA A 560 39.79 1.48 -19.81
CA ALA A 560 39.67 2.65 -20.66
C ALA A 560 40.48 3.87 -20.17
N LEU A 561 40.76 3.95 -18.87
CA LEU A 561 41.48 5.06 -18.26
C LEU A 561 42.89 5.18 -18.85
N SER A 562 43.38 6.40 -19.04
CA SER A 562 44.70 6.63 -19.64
C SER A 562 45.83 6.03 -18.77
N PRO A 563 46.95 5.59 -19.37
CA PRO A 563 48.11 5.11 -18.62
C PRO A 563 48.66 6.15 -17.64
N ASP A 564 48.59 7.44 -17.98
CA ASP A 564 49.01 8.56 -17.12
C ASP A 564 48.16 8.67 -15.85
N GLU A 565 46.89 8.27 -15.91
CA GLU A 565 45.98 8.19 -14.76
C GLU A 565 46.02 6.80 -14.07
N GLY A 566 46.95 5.93 -14.48
CA GLY A 566 47.17 4.59 -13.92
C GLY A 566 46.31 3.48 -14.54
N GLY A 567 45.57 3.76 -15.63
CA GLY A 567 44.77 2.80 -16.39
C GLY A 567 45.55 2.06 -17.49
N CYS A 568 44.84 1.49 -18.46
CA CYS A 568 45.44 0.72 -19.57
C CYS A 568 45.30 1.37 -20.96
N GLY A 569 44.55 2.47 -21.09
CA GLY A 569 44.35 3.19 -22.35
C GLY A 569 43.62 2.39 -23.44
N VAL A 570 42.81 1.40 -23.08
CA VAL A 570 42.07 0.56 -24.03
C VAL A 570 40.92 1.37 -24.64
N GLU A 571 40.75 1.28 -25.97
CA GLU A 571 39.64 1.95 -26.65
C GLU A 571 38.29 1.40 -26.16
N GLU A 572 37.32 2.28 -25.86
CA GLU A 572 36.01 1.88 -25.33
C GLU A 572 35.29 0.85 -26.23
N ALA A 573 35.48 0.96 -27.55
CA ALA A 573 34.92 0.04 -28.54
C ALA A 573 35.44 -1.39 -28.42
N SER A 574 36.64 -1.58 -27.83
CA SER A 574 37.31 -2.86 -27.67
C SER A 574 37.02 -3.53 -26.33
N LEU A 575 36.18 -2.93 -25.48
CA LEU A 575 35.86 -3.48 -24.17
C LEU A 575 34.85 -4.62 -24.28
N THR A 576 35.25 -5.77 -23.75
CA THR A 576 34.45 -7.01 -23.72
C THR A 576 34.61 -7.70 -22.37
N VAL A 577 33.58 -8.41 -21.92
CA VAL A 577 33.60 -9.28 -20.74
C VAL A 577 34.66 -10.38 -20.87
N ALA A 578 35.12 -10.71 -22.08
CA ALA A 578 36.23 -11.65 -22.32
C ALA A 578 37.53 -11.25 -21.61
N LEU A 579 37.75 -9.95 -21.37
CA LEU A 579 38.95 -9.45 -20.68
C LEU A 579 39.05 -9.95 -19.22
N LEU A 580 37.95 -10.44 -18.64
CA LEU A 580 37.95 -11.12 -17.33
C LEU A 580 38.60 -12.51 -17.38
N ALA A 581 38.81 -13.09 -18.56
CA ALA A 581 39.54 -14.34 -18.76
C ALA A 581 41.06 -14.15 -18.86
N CYS A 582 41.54 -12.91 -18.96
CA CYS A 582 42.96 -12.59 -19.13
C CYS A 582 43.64 -12.34 -17.78
N LEU A 583 44.43 -13.30 -17.30
CA LEU A 583 45.09 -13.23 -15.99
C LEU A 583 45.97 -11.97 -15.78
N PRO A 584 46.81 -11.53 -16.73
CA PRO A 584 47.61 -10.32 -16.56
C PRO A 584 46.75 -9.07 -16.30
N ILE A 585 45.61 -8.97 -17.00
CA ILE A 585 44.67 -7.85 -16.88
C ILE A 585 43.97 -7.87 -15.52
N VAL A 586 43.45 -9.02 -15.10
CA VAL A 586 42.78 -9.18 -13.79
C VAL A 586 43.75 -8.87 -12.65
N ARG A 587 45.00 -9.36 -12.74
CA ARG A 587 46.06 -9.05 -11.77
C ARG A 587 46.36 -7.57 -11.71
N ARG A 588 46.50 -6.91 -12.86
CA ARG A 588 46.79 -5.47 -12.93
C ARG A 588 45.66 -4.64 -12.30
N PHE A 589 44.40 -5.00 -12.53
CA PHE A 589 43.27 -4.32 -11.89
C PHE A 589 43.26 -4.49 -10.37
N LEU A 590 43.48 -5.71 -9.86
CA LEU A 590 43.54 -5.94 -8.41
C LEU A 590 44.70 -5.18 -7.77
N GLN A 591 45.87 -5.14 -8.42
CA GLN A 591 46.99 -4.33 -7.96
C GLN A 591 46.61 -2.84 -7.89
N TRP A 592 46.01 -2.30 -8.96
CA TRP A 592 45.53 -0.92 -8.99
C TRP A 592 44.50 -0.62 -7.89
N LYS A 593 43.69 -1.61 -7.50
CA LYS A 593 42.76 -1.49 -6.35
C LYS A 593 43.47 -1.50 -5.01
N PHE A 594 44.49 -2.32 -4.84
CA PHE A 594 45.29 -2.40 -3.62
C PHE A 594 46.15 -1.15 -3.42
N ASP A 595 46.74 -0.61 -4.48
CA ASP A 595 47.55 0.61 -4.45
C ASP A 595 46.73 1.85 -4.02
N GLN A 596 45.40 1.78 -4.13
CA GLN A 596 44.47 2.85 -3.74
C GLN A 596 43.95 2.77 -2.31
N THR A 597 44.36 1.74 -1.56
CA THR A 597 44.02 1.56 -0.15
C THR A 597 45.27 1.76 0.71
N ALA A 598 45.17 2.61 1.73
CA ALA A 598 46.32 2.98 2.55
C ALA A 598 46.86 1.82 3.40
N ASP A 599 45.97 0.98 3.95
CA ASP A 599 46.35 -0.07 4.92
C ASP A 599 45.84 -1.48 4.52
N GLU A 600 44.54 -1.63 4.25
CA GLU A 600 43.95 -2.93 3.90
C GLU A 600 42.91 -2.82 2.77
N PRO A 601 42.77 -3.85 1.90
CA PRO A 601 41.84 -3.83 0.81
C PRO A 601 40.38 -3.89 1.28
N HIS A 602 39.50 -3.12 0.63
CA HIS A 602 38.10 -3.05 1.02
C HIS A 602 37.27 -4.26 0.55
N THR A 603 36.17 -4.55 1.25
CA THR A 603 35.22 -5.61 0.88
C THR A 603 34.56 -5.46 -0.51
N GLY A 604 34.63 -4.27 -1.13
CA GLY A 604 34.28 -4.10 -2.55
C GLY A 604 35.18 -4.93 -3.48
N VAL A 605 36.48 -5.03 -3.16
CA VAL A 605 37.46 -5.82 -3.92
C VAL A 605 37.17 -7.32 -3.76
N SER A 606 36.92 -7.78 -2.53
CA SER A 606 36.55 -9.18 -2.28
C SER A 606 35.26 -9.58 -2.99
N SER A 607 34.33 -8.64 -3.13
CA SER A 607 33.08 -8.87 -3.85
C SER A 607 33.28 -8.93 -5.36
N PHE A 608 34.15 -8.09 -5.94
CA PHE A 608 34.57 -8.22 -7.34
C PHE A 608 35.24 -9.58 -7.60
N ILE A 609 36.21 -9.96 -6.76
CA ILE A 609 36.89 -11.26 -6.81
C ILE A 609 35.87 -12.40 -6.83
N GLY A 610 34.91 -12.39 -5.90
CA GLY A 610 33.87 -13.41 -5.82
C GLY A 610 32.97 -13.45 -7.06
N VAL A 611 32.64 -12.29 -7.67
CA VAL A 611 31.85 -12.27 -8.90
C VAL A 611 32.62 -12.90 -10.06
N VAL A 612 33.86 -12.46 -10.30
CA VAL A 612 34.67 -12.96 -11.41
C VAL A 612 34.98 -14.44 -11.21
N ALA A 613 35.29 -14.87 -9.98
CA ALA A 613 35.52 -16.28 -9.67
C ALA A 613 34.28 -17.14 -9.98
N HIS A 614 33.05 -16.67 -9.72
CA HIS A 614 31.85 -17.41 -10.13
C HIS A 614 31.61 -17.42 -11.65
N LEU A 615 32.20 -16.49 -12.40
CA LEU A 615 32.12 -16.46 -13.87
C LEU A 615 33.18 -17.35 -14.52
N THR A 616 34.35 -17.50 -13.88
CA THR A 616 35.49 -18.30 -14.37
C THR A 616 35.57 -19.72 -13.80
N ASN A 617 34.69 -20.08 -12.85
CA ASN A 617 34.71 -21.36 -12.13
C ASN A 617 34.78 -22.58 -13.08
N PRO A 618 35.88 -23.36 -13.07
CA PRO A 618 36.11 -24.43 -14.05
C PRO A 618 35.47 -25.78 -13.73
N LEU A 619 35.14 -26.03 -12.47
CA LEU A 619 34.80 -27.32 -11.86
C LEU A 619 35.83 -28.46 -11.98
N VAL A 620 36.10 -29.07 -10.82
CA VAL A 620 36.83 -30.32 -10.60
C VAL A 620 35.82 -31.37 -10.06
N PRO A 621 35.94 -32.68 -10.35
CA PRO A 621 35.05 -33.72 -9.84
C PRO A 621 35.03 -33.79 -8.31
N GLN A 622 33.88 -34.14 -7.71
CA GLN A 622 33.72 -34.36 -6.27
C GLN A 622 34.59 -35.53 -5.77
N ASP A 623 35.43 -35.30 -4.76
CA ASP A 623 35.86 -36.36 -3.82
C ASP A 623 34.95 -36.37 -2.57
N ARG A 624 34.81 -37.58 -2.05
CA ARG A 624 33.80 -38.19 -1.18
C ARG A 624 33.72 -37.55 0.21
N ARG A 625 32.68 -36.77 0.53
CA ARG A 625 32.22 -36.63 1.94
C ARG A 625 30.83 -36.03 2.17
N THR A 626 30.14 -35.49 1.17
CA THR A 626 28.78 -34.95 1.38
C THR A 626 27.78 -35.53 0.40
N GLN A 627 26.98 -36.46 0.91
CA GLN A 627 25.91 -37.16 0.21
C GLN A 627 24.81 -36.20 -0.27
N ALA A 628 24.38 -36.51 -1.50
CA ALA A 628 23.01 -36.41 -2.02
C ALA A 628 22.50 -35.05 -2.56
N ARG A 629 22.22 -35.08 -3.88
CA ARG A 629 21.23 -34.27 -4.64
C ARG A 629 21.63 -32.85 -5.06
N ARG A 630 22.60 -32.71 -5.99
CA ARG A 630 22.65 -31.59 -6.95
C ARG A 630 23.11 -32.09 -8.34
N PRO A 631 22.62 -31.49 -9.45
CA PRO A 631 22.86 -31.98 -10.80
C PRO A 631 24.35 -31.89 -11.21
N GLU A 632 24.71 -32.76 -12.15
CA GLU A 632 26.01 -32.90 -12.81
C GLU A 632 26.61 -31.55 -13.24
N VAL A 633 27.87 -31.31 -12.85
CA VAL A 633 28.85 -30.33 -13.37
C VAL A 633 28.28 -28.99 -13.89
N VAL A 634 28.22 -27.99 -13.00
CA VAL A 634 27.88 -26.60 -13.29
C VAL A 634 29.12 -25.67 -13.45
N LYS A 635 29.49 -25.27 -14.67
CA LYS A 635 30.61 -24.35 -14.92
C LYS A 635 30.22 -22.87 -14.78
N GLY A 636 31.22 -21.99 -14.66
CA GLY A 636 31.04 -20.54 -14.75
C GLY A 636 30.57 -20.10 -16.15
N TRP A 637 29.92 -18.93 -16.26
CA TRP A 637 29.32 -18.48 -17.52
C TRP A 637 30.33 -18.37 -18.67
N LEU A 638 31.56 -17.93 -18.39
CA LEU A 638 32.60 -17.74 -19.40
C LEU A 638 33.04 -19.07 -20.05
N HIS A 639 32.88 -20.20 -19.35
CA HIS A 639 33.13 -21.52 -19.95
C HIS A 639 32.13 -21.89 -21.05
N TYR A 640 30.94 -21.30 -21.05
CA TYR A 640 29.94 -21.49 -22.10
C TYR A 640 30.06 -20.46 -23.23
N ARG A 641 31.02 -19.53 -23.14
CA ARG A 641 31.17 -18.40 -24.04
C ARG A 641 32.59 -18.25 -24.62
N PRO A 642 33.18 -19.30 -25.22
CA PRO A 642 34.47 -19.17 -25.91
C PRO A 642 34.40 -18.24 -27.12
N ASP A 643 33.20 -18.03 -27.68
CA ASP A 643 32.94 -17.08 -28.77
C ASP A 643 33.35 -15.63 -28.43
N LEU A 644 33.38 -15.28 -27.14
CA LEU A 644 33.80 -13.94 -26.70
C LEU A 644 35.30 -13.69 -26.89
N ALA A 645 36.13 -14.73 -27.02
CA ALA A 645 37.56 -14.58 -27.28
C ALA A 645 37.83 -13.84 -28.60
N ALA A 646 36.93 -13.96 -29.58
CA ALA A 646 37.03 -13.28 -30.87
C ALA A 646 36.93 -11.75 -30.77
N HIS A 647 36.45 -11.22 -29.64
CA HIS A 647 36.34 -9.78 -29.39
C HIS A 647 37.60 -9.20 -28.72
N LEU A 648 38.59 -10.03 -28.37
CA LEU A 648 39.82 -9.57 -27.75
C LEU A 648 40.71 -8.82 -28.74
N VAL A 649 41.30 -7.72 -28.28
CA VAL A 649 42.31 -6.95 -29.01
C VAL A 649 43.60 -6.91 -28.20
N SER A 650 44.73 -6.71 -28.88
CA SER A 650 46.02 -6.60 -28.20
C SER A 650 46.04 -5.36 -27.31
N ILE A 651 46.55 -5.52 -26.08
CA ILE A 651 46.72 -4.46 -25.09
C ILE A 651 48.21 -4.40 -24.76
N PRO A 652 48.90 -3.27 -25.02
CA PRO A 652 50.34 -3.15 -24.78
C PRO A 652 50.74 -3.65 -23.38
N ALA A 653 51.75 -4.53 -23.33
CA ALA A 653 52.31 -5.13 -22.12
C ALA A 653 51.38 -6.02 -21.27
N LEU A 654 50.11 -6.22 -21.66
CA LEU A 654 49.13 -7.00 -20.89
C LEU A 654 48.47 -8.13 -21.69
N LEU A 655 48.37 -7.99 -23.02
CA LEU A 655 47.79 -9.01 -23.90
C LEU A 655 48.36 -8.88 -25.33
N CYS A 656 49.19 -9.82 -25.76
CA CYS A 656 49.76 -9.81 -27.12
C CYS A 656 48.92 -10.63 -28.13
N ALA A 657 49.29 -10.57 -29.42
CA ALA A 657 48.57 -11.27 -30.49
C ALA A 657 48.65 -12.79 -30.34
N GLU A 658 49.80 -13.31 -29.92
CA GLU A 658 50.05 -14.74 -29.69
C GLU A 658 49.19 -15.29 -28.53
N GLU A 659 49.04 -14.51 -27.45
CA GLU A 659 48.16 -14.86 -26.33
C GLU A 659 46.68 -14.86 -26.74
N ILE A 660 46.28 -13.94 -27.62
CA ILE A 660 44.92 -13.90 -28.18
C ILE A 660 44.67 -15.13 -29.06
N GLU A 661 45.65 -15.56 -29.86
CA GLU A 661 45.54 -16.78 -30.65
C GLU A 661 45.32 -18.02 -29.75
N VAL A 662 46.06 -18.11 -28.65
CA VAL A 662 45.86 -19.17 -27.64
C VAL A 662 44.46 -19.07 -27.03
N LEU A 663 44.00 -17.87 -26.65
CA LEU A 663 42.67 -17.66 -26.06
C LEU A 663 41.51 -17.95 -27.02
N ASN A 664 41.72 -17.83 -28.33
CA ASN A 664 40.72 -18.21 -29.33
C ASN A 664 40.55 -19.72 -29.49
N SER A 665 41.48 -20.52 -28.97
CA SER A 665 41.30 -21.98 -28.90
C SER A 665 40.43 -22.38 -27.69
N PRO A 666 39.50 -23.36 -27.82
CA PRO A 666 38.69 -23.84 -26.71
C PRO A 666 39.52 -24.30 -25.50
N GLU A 667 40.64 -24.98 -25.75
CA GLU A 667 41.55 -25.47 -24.71
C GLU A 667 42.27 -24.32 -24.01
N GLY A 668 42.80 -23.36 -24.77
CA GLY A 668 43.48 -22.18 -24.24
C GLY A 668 42.55 -21.28 -23.45
N TRP A 669 41.32 -21.07 -23.93
CA TRP A 669 40.27 -20.36 -23.21
C TRP A 669 39.96 -21.02 -21.86
N SER A 670 39.66 -22.32 -21.88
CA SER A 670 39.32 -23.08 -20.67
C SER A 670 40.47 -23.07 -19.66
N LYS A 671 41.72 -23.23 -20.12
CA LYS A 671 42.91 -23.20 -19.26
C LYS A 671 43.08 -21.83 -18.58
N ASN A 672 42.98 -20.74 -19.34
CA ASN A 672 43.09 -19.38 -18.79
C ASN A 672 42.00 -19.08 -17.75
N LEU A 673 40.76 -19.51 -17.99
CA LEU A 673 39.69 -19.37 -17.00
C LEU A 673 40.01 -20.10 -15.69
N CYS A 674 40.60 -21.29 -15.75
CA CYS A 674 41.07 -22.01 -14.55
C CYS A 674 42.13 -21.20 -13.80
N GLU A 675 43.15 -20.70 -14.50
CA GLU A 675 44.25 -19.95 -13.91
C GLU A 675 43.78 -18.64 -13.27
N VAL A 676 42.86 -17.91 -13.92
CA VAL A 676 42.21 -16.74 -13.33
C VAL A 676 41.44 -17.13 -12.08
N ASN A 677 40.68 -18.22 -12.11
CA ASN A 677 39.89 -18.66 -10.96
C ASN A 677 40.78 -18.99 -9.75
N GLU A 678 41.86 -19.73 -9.97
CA GLU A 678 42.83 -20.09 -8.94
C GLU A 678 43.50 -18.85 -8.36
N PHE A 679 43.97 -17.93 -9.21
CA PHE A 679 44.55 -16.66 -8.77
C PHE A 679 43.58 -15.84 -7.92
N LEU A 680 42.31 -15.76 -8.32
CA LEU A 680 41.28 -15.01 -7.59
C LEU A 680 41.01 -15.59 -6.20
N TRP A 681 40.87 -16.92 -6.09
CA TRP A 681 40.66 -17.55 -4.78
C TRP A 681 41.90 -17.48 -3.90
N LYS A 682 43.09 -17.68 -4.47
CA LYS A 682 44.35 -17.48 -3.76
C LYS A 682 44.43 -16.06 -3.19
N THR A 683 44.19 -15.05 -4.02
CA THR A 683 44.14 -13.65 -3.60
C THR A 683 43.08 -13.41 -2.52
N PHE A 684 41.91 -14.05 -2.62
CA PHE A 684 40.85 -13.93 -1.61
C PHE A 684 41.27 -14.47 -0.24
N TYR A 685 41.96 -15.62 -0.20
CA TYR A 685 42.33 -16.26 1.08
C TYR A 685 43.62 -15.70 1.68
N GLU A 686 44.52 -15.15 0.87
CA GLU A 686 45.78 -14.54 1.34
C GLU A 686 45.61 -13.11 1.88
N ASN A 687 44.46 -12.48 1.64
CA ASN A 687 44.21 -11.09 2.06
C ASN A 687 43.08 -11.01 3.09
N THR A 688 43.24 -10.15 4.10
CA THR A 688 42.14 -9.68 4.93
C THR A 688 41.43 -8.53 4.22
N PHE A 689 40.10 -8.52 4.28
CA PHE A 689 39.31 -7.45 3.67
C PHE A 689 38.55 -6.69 4.73
N VAL A 690 38.78 -5.38 4.78
CA VAL A 690 38.16 -4.49 5.77
C VAL A 690 36.92 -3.87 5.16
N ASN A 691 35.85 -3.78 5.96
CA ASN A 691 34.72 -2.96 5.56
C ASN A 691 35.17 -1.50 5.53
N SER A 692 34.86 -0.77 4.45
CA SER A 692 35.23 0.65 4.33
C SER A 692 34.71 1.55 5.47
N ARG A 693 33.83 1.04 6.34
CA ARG A 693 33.41 1.61 7.62
C ARG A 693 32.79 0.52 8.49
N ASN A 694 32.96 0.58 9.81
CA ASN A 694 32.05 -0.14 10.70
C ASN A 694 30.65 0.51 10.54
N PRO A 695 29.61 -0.24 10.10
CA PRO A 695 28.28 0.33 9.93
C PRO A 695 27.69 0.88 11.24
N PHE A 696 28.20 0.44 12.39
CA PHE A 696 27.73 0.84 13.71
C PHE A 696 28.33 2.16 14.22
N GLU A 697 29.53 2.56 13.80
CA GLU A 697 30.19 3.81 14.26
C GLU A 697 29.27 5.03 14.16
N ALA A 698 28.49 5.11 13.08
CA ALA A 698 27.58 6.23 12.83
C ALA A 698 26.43 6.34 13.85
N ILE A 699 26.12 5.26 14.56
CA ILE A 699 24.97 5.14 15.48
C ILE A 699 25.39 4.57 16.83
N GLU A 700 26.68 4.37 17.08
CA GLU A 700 27.22 3.73 18.28
C GLU A 700 26.73 4.41 19.56
N PRO A 701 26.69 5.76 19.68
CA PRO A 701 26.11 6.41 20.86
C PRO A 701 24.63 6.07 21.10
N ILE A 702 23.86 5.75 20.05
CA ILE A 702 22.47 5.28 20.20
C ILE A 702 22.44 3.84 20.68
N LEU A 703 23.31 2.99 20.12
CA LEU A 703 23.38 1.57 20.48
C LEU A 703 23.84 1.38 21.92
N ASP A 704 24.68 2.27 22.43
CA ASP A 704 25.19 2.25 23.80
C ASP A 704 24.14 2.65 24.85
N MET A 705 23.07 3.34 24.45
CA MET A 705 21.96 3.65 25.35
C MET A 705 21.30 2.38 25.91
N ASP A 706 20.71 2.48 27.10
CA ASP A 706 19.93 1.39 27.69
C ASP A 706 18.71 1.06 26.84
N ARG A 707 18.10 2.10 26.25
CA ARG A 707 16.89 2.02 25.43
C ARG A 707 17.09 2.65 24.04
N PRO A 708 17.88 2.02 23.15
CA PRO A 708 18.22 2.59 21.83
C PRO A 708 17.00 2.94 20.96
N ARG A 709 15.90 2.21 21.12
CA ARG A 709 14.67 2.39 20.34
C ARG A 709 13.92 3.69 20.67
N ASP A 710 14.12 4.27 21.85
CA ASP A 710 13.40 5.48 22.27
C ASP A 710 13.74 6.65 21.33
N VAL A 711 14.99 6.74 20.85
CA VAL A 711 15.42 7.71 19.80
C VAL A 711 14.59 7.62 18.52
N LEU A 712 14.15 6.42 18.14
CA LEU A 712 13.29 6.23 16.96
C LEU A 712 11.84 6.65 17.22
N ILE A 713 11.38 6.56 18.47
CA ILE A 713 10.05 7.01 18.88
C ILE A 713 10.03 8.54 18.87
N ASP A 714 11.05 9.18 19.45
CA ASP A 714 11.20 10.63 19.45
C ASP A 714 11.27 11.18 18.02
N LEU A 715 11.97 10.47 17.12
CA LEU A 715 11.99 10.81 15.70
C LEU A 715 10.59 10.78 15.06
N LEU A 716 9.72 9.84 15.45
CA LEU A 716 8.35 9.81 14.96
C LEU A 716 7.54 11.00 15.46
N ASP A 717 7.73 11.41 16.71
CA ASP A 717 7.08 12.60 17.28
C ASP A 717 7.50 13.88 16.55
N GLU A 718 8.79 14.06 16.29
CA GLU A 718 9.30 15.18 15.51
C GLU A 718 8.72 15.20 14.08
N LEU A 719 8.64 14.03 13.43
CA LEU A 719 8.02 13.91 12.12
C LEU A 719 6.52 14.20 12.13
N ARG A 720 5.80 13.92 13.24
CA ARG A 720 4.39 14.29 13.38
C ARG A 720 4.23 15.81 13.38
N LEU A 721 5.12 16.52 14.07
CA LEU A 721 5.13 17.98 14.12
C LEU A 721 5.37 18.61 12.73
N GLU A 722 6.20 17.99 11.87
CA GLU A 722 6.44 18.47 10.50
C GLU A 722 5.17 18.49 9.63
N MET A 723 4.16 17.66 9.93
CA MET A 723 2.93 17.59 9.15
C MET A 723 2.01 18.81 9.35
N GLY A 724 2.36 19.71 10.28
CA GLY A 724 1.69 21.00 10.49
C GLY A 724 1.81 22.01 9.33
N HIS A 725 2.53 21.66 8.25
CA HIS A 725 2.73 22.54 7.10
C HIS A 725 1.41 23.02 6.43
N HIS A 726 1.37 24.31 6.08
CA HIS A 726 0.17 24.98 5.56
C HIS A 726 -0.14 24.65 4.09
N SER A 727 0.86 24.27 3.31
CA SER A 727 0.64 23.83 1.92
C SER A 727 0.13 22.39 1.91
N PRO A 728 -1.08 22.12 1.37
CA PRO A 728 -1.63 20.76 1.30
C PRO A 728 -0.67 19.76 0.66
N TYR A 729 0.08 20.22 -0.35
CA TYR A 729 1.05 19.42 -1.06
C TYR A 729 2.32 19.12 -0.24
N ARG A 730 2.85 20.11 0.49
CA ARG A 730 3.99 19.88 1.39
C ARG A 730 3.60 18.99 2.57
N ARG A 731 2.41 19.21 3.13
CA ARG A 731 1.82 18.31 4.13
C ARG A 731 1.69 16.89 3.59
N ALA A 732 1.24 16.72 2.34
CA ALA A 732 1.16 15.40 1.73
C ALA A 732 2.54 14.71 1.59
N ILE A 733 3.59 15.46 1.23
CA ILE A 733 4.97 14.94 1.18
C ILE A 733 5.48 14.55 2.56
N ALA A 734 5.21 15.37 3.58
CA ALA A 734 5.59 15.13 4.98
C ALA A 734 4.83 13.90 5.54
N MET A 735 3.52 13.83 5.35
CA MET A 735 2.68 12.68 5.71
C MET A 735 3.17 11.39 5.04
N ARG A 736 3.52 11.47 3.75
CA ARG A 736 4.11 10.35 3.01
C ARG A 736 5.47 9.90 3.56
N ARG A 737 6.29 10.85 4.04
CA ARG A 737 7.58 10.56 4.72
C ARG A 737 7.30 9.86 6.05
N TYR A 738 6.44 10.46 6.86
CA TYR A 738 6.04 9.94 8.16
C TYR A 738 5.56 8.49 8.05
N VAL A 739 4.58 8.20 7.20
CA VAL A 739 4.04 6.84 7.01
C VAL A 739 5.12 5.85 6.59
N ALA A 740 6.04 6.22 5.69
CA ALA A 740 7.12 5.35 5.24
C ALA A 740 8.12 5.03 6.38
N ILE A 741 8.49 6.03 7.17
CA ILE A 741 9.42 5.91 8.30
C ILE A 741 8.77 5.16 9.47
N MET A 742 7.53 5.50 9.82
CA MET A 742 6.71 4.82 10.83
C MET A 742 6.59 3.33 10.55
N ILE A 743 6.23 2.94 9.31
CA ILE A 743 6.18 1.52 8.95
C ILE A 743 7.55 0.86 9.15
N THR A 744 8.63 1.54 8.75
CA THR A 744 9.99 1.00 8.90
C THR A 744 10.36 0.79 10.37
N ILE A 745 10.01 1.72 11.26
CA ILE A 745 10.31 1.66 12.71
C ILE A 745 9.46 0.61 13.44
N HIS A 746 8.16 0.52 13.14
CA HIS A 746 7.30 -0.46 13.81
C HIS A 746 7.54 -1.90 13.37
N THR A 747 7.97 -2.11 12.13
CA THR A 747 8.08 -3.46 11.55
C THR A 747 9.51 -3.95 11.39
N ALA A 748 10.49 -3.05 11.46
CA ALA A 748 11.88 -3.28 11.07
C ALA A 748 12.02 -3.91 9.67
N LEU A 749 11.02 -3.78 8.79
CA LEU A 749 11.08 -4.36 7.44
C LEU A 749 12.24 -3.78 6.64
N ARG A 750 12.84 -4.61 5.77
CA ARG A 750 13.82 -4.12 4.79
C ARG A 750 13.16 -3.06 3.90
N VAL A 751 13.90 -2.00 3.55
CA VAL A 751 13.35 -0.86 2.81
C VAL A 751 12.67 -1.23 1.49
N ARG A 752 13.17 -2.28 0.83
CA ARG A 752 12.53 -2.85 -0.37
C ARG A 752 11.10 -3.32 -0.07
N ASN A 753 10.89 -4.04 1.02
CA ASN A 753 9.58 -4.58 1.39
C ASN A 753 8.60 -3.44 1.69
N VAL A 754 9.06 -2.37 2.33
CA VAL A 754 8.27 -1.14 2.59
C VAL A 754 7.91 -0.44 1.28
N ALA A 755 8.89 -0.23 0.38
CA ALA A 755 8.66 0.37 -0.94
C ALA A 755 7.70 -0.47 -1.80
N GLU A 756 7.70 -1.78 -1.62
CA GLU A 756 6.90 -2.71 -2.41
C GLU A 756 5.47 -2.96 -1.87
N LEU A 757 5.06 -2.29 -0.79
CA LEU A 757 3.70 -2.38 -0.27
C LEU A 757 2.67 -1.90 -1.29
N THR A 758 1.57 -2.64 -1.40
CA THR A 758 0.46 -2.36 -2.32
C THR A 758 -0.84 -2.12 -1.56
N ILE A 759 -1.68 -1.25 -2.11
CA ILE A 759 -2.99 -0.84 -1.59
C ILE A 759 -4.03 -0.87 -2.73
N ASN A 760 -5.31 -1.00 -2.39
CA ASN A 760 -6.46 -0.92 -3.32
C ASN A 760 -6.48 -1.96 -4.46
N CYS A 761 -5.84 -3.12 -4.28
CA CYS A 761 -5.87 -4.21 -5.25
C CYS A 761 -6.23 -5.56 -4.63
N LYS A 762 -6.57 -6.55 -5.47
CA LYS A 762 -6.97 -7.91 -5.01
C LYS A 762 -5.88 -8.59 -4.16
N LYS A 763 -4.62 -8.19 -4.34
CA LYS A 763 -3.45 -8.69 -3.60
C LYS A 763 -2.79 -7.55 -2.81
N ALA A 764 -3.59 -6.66 -2.23
CA ALA A 764 -3.09 -5.58 -1.39
C ALA A 764 -2.31 -6.16 -0.20
N LYS A 765 -1.07 -5.72 -0.04
CA LYS A 765 -0.23 -6.07 1.11
C LYS A 765 -0.48 -5.15 2.30
N PHE A 766 -1.15 -4.04 2.06
CA PHE A 766 -1.50 -3.04 3.06
C PHE A 766 -3.01 -2.79 3.01
N TYR A 767 -3.73 -3.19 4.05
CA TYR A 767 -5.18 -3.09 4.08
C TYR A 767 -5.69 -2.85 5.50
N LYS A 768 -6.89 -2.27 5.59
CA LYS A 768 -7.55 -2.01 6.86
C LYS A 768 -8.49 -3.18 7.20
N ARG A 769 -8.40 -3.69 8.43
CA ARG A 769 -9.32 -4.70 8.99
C ARG A 769 -9.94 -4.13 10.25
N GLY A 770 -11.23 -3.80 10.21
CA GLY A 770 -11.86 -3.03 11.27
C GLY A 770 -11.26 -1.63 11.37
N ASN A 771 -10.82 -1.24 12.56
CA ASN A 771 -10.17 0.06 12.80
C ASN A 771 -8.65 0.01 12.73
N GLN A 772 -8.04 -1.11 12.33
CA GLN A 772 -6.59 -1.28 12.37
C GLN A 772 -6.02 -1.56 10.98
N TRP A 773 -4.87 -0.98 10.69
CA TRP A 773 -4.11 -1.24 9.46
C TRP A 773 -3.22 -2.46 9.64
N ILE A 774 -3.24 -3.34 8.64
CA ILE A 774 -2.50 -4.60 8.63
C ILE A 774 -1.58 -4.64 7.41
N ILE A 775 -0.33 -5.03 7.66
CA ILE A 775 0.64 -5.43 6.64
C ILE A 775 0.61 -6.94 6.55
N ARG A 776 0.41 -7.47 5.33
CA ARG A 776 0.56 -8.89 5.01
C ARG A 776 1.47 -9.06 3.79
N ILE A 777 2.65 -9.64 3.99
CA ILE A 777 3.63 -9.85 2.92
C ILE A 777 3.93 -11.36 2.81
N PRO A 778 3.79 -11.96 1.62
CA PRO A 778 4.13 -13.37 1.44
C PRO A 778 5.59 -13.69 1.75
N ALA A 779 5.84 -14.81 2.44
CA ALA A 779 7.20 -15.26 2.82
C ALA A 779 8.20 -15.20 1.66
N ARG A 780 7.75 -15.65 0.48
CA ARG A 780 8.54 -15.72 -0.76
C ARG A 780 9.07 -14.38 -1.28
N GLU A 781 8.55 -13.28 -0.76
CA GLU A 781 8.99 -11.93 -1.14
C GLU A 781 10.14 -11.44 -0.25
N PHE A 782 10.47 -12.17 0.81
CA PHE A 782 11.61 -11.88 1.66
C PHE A 782 12.92 -12.41 1.08
N LYS A 783 14.03 -11.76 1.44
CA LYS A 783 15.38 -12.27 1.15
C LYS A 783 15.65 -13.60 1.84
N ASN A 784 15.13 -13.74 3.06
CA ASN A 784 15.32 -14.89 3.94
C ASN A 784 14.04 -15.74 3.99
N GLU A 785 13.41 -16.01 2.85
CA GLU A 785 12.19 -16.83 2.78
C GLU A 785 12.41 -18.24 3.39
N ASP A 786 13.64 -18.75 3.31
CA ASP A 786 14.08 -20.01 3.91
C ASP A 786 14.60 -19.85 5.36
N GLY A 787 14.40 -18.69 5.99
CA GLY A 787 14.83 -18.42 7.36
C GLY A 787 13.94 -19.11 8.40
N SER A 788 14.45 -19.25 9.63
CA SER A 788 13.75 -19.86 10.77
C SER A 788 12.40 -19.19 11.04
N PHE A 789 12.33 -17.86 10.90
CA PHE A 789 11.10 -17.07 11.05
C PHE A 789 9.92 -17.61 10.21
N PHE A 790 10.19 -18.09 8.99
CA PHE A 790 9.16 -18.59 8.08
C PHE A 790 9.04 -20.12 8.05
N LYS A 791 9.93 -20.85 8.74
CA LYS A 791 9.99 -22.33 8.73
C LYS A 791 9.26 -23.00 9.89
N ASN A 792 9.00 -22.27 10.98
CA ASN A 792 8.42 -22.84 12.21
C ASN A 792 6.87 -22.84 12.23
N GLY A 793 6.20 -22.43 11.15
CA GLY A 793 4.76 -22.60 11.00
C GLY A 793 4.42 -24.00 10.50
N GLY A 794 3.81 -24.82 11.37
CA GLY A 794 3.33 -26.16 10.99
C GLY A 794 2.38 -26.08 9.79
N ASN A 795 2.58 -26.99 8.82
CA ASN A 795 1.80 -27.15 7.58
C ASN A 795 2.00 -26.10 6.47
N ALA A 796 2.99 -26.35 5.61
CA ALA A 796 3.31 -25.59 4.38
C ALA A 796 2.23 -25.57 3.26
N SER A 797 0.96 -25.86 3.56
CA SER A 797 -0.09 -26.07 2.56
C SER A 797 -1.09 -24.91 2.42
N ALA A 798 -1.07 -23.89 3.30
CA ALA A 798 -2.17 -22.92 3.37
C ALA A 798 -1.75 -21.45 3.64
N GLY A 799 -0.65 -20.94 3.09
CA GLY A 799 -0.31 -19.51 3.24
C GLY A 799 -0.10 -19.06 4.70
N GLU A 800 0.24 -20.01 5.59
CA GLU A 800 0.40 -19.85 7.03
C GLU A 800 1.76 -19.23 7.44
N ASN A 801 2.66 -19.01 6.48
CA ASN A 801 4.00 -18.45 6.72
C ASN A 801 4.13 -16.99 6.24
N ASP A 802 3.05 -16.27 5.97
CA ASP A 802 3.15 -14.85 5.58
C ASP A 802 3.60 -13.98 6.76
N PHE A 803 4.37 -12.93 6.50
CA PHE A 803 4.58 -11.87 7.49
C PHE A 803 3.28 -11.11 7.69
N ILE A 804 2.76 -11.10 8.91
CA ILE A 804 1.55 -10.35 9.28
C ILE A 804 1.89 -9.43 10.45
N CYS A 805 1.68 -8.13 10.27
CA CYS A 805 1.88 -7.14 11.32
C CYS A 805 0.68 -6.19 11.35
N ALA A 806 0.03 -6.11 12.51
CA ALA A 806 -0.98 -5.10 12.78
C ALA A 806 -0.27 -3.85 13.32
N LEU A 807 -0.47 -2.71 12.66
CA LEU A 807 0.12 -1.45 13.09
C LEU A 807 -0.62 -0.90 14.32
N PRO A 808 0.05 -0.11 15.18
CA PRO A 808 -0.59 0.47 16.36
C PRO A 808 -1.82 1.32 16.02
N LEU A 809 -2.79 1.37 16.93
CA LEU A 809 -4.07 2.04 16.66
C LEU A 809 -3.91 3.55 16.57
N GLU A 810 -3.01 4.12 17.36
CA GLU A 810 -2.61 5.53 17.37
C GLU A 810 -2.12 6.02 15.99
N GLU A 811 -1.58 5.12 15.17
CA GLU A 811 -1.12 5.44 13.81
C GLU A 811 -2.24 5.50 12.78
N THR A 812 -3.41 4.96 13.11
CA THR A 812 -4.50 4.77 12.14
C THR A 812 -4.96 6.08 11.53
N ALA A 813 -5.03 7.16 12.33
CA ALA A 813 -5.47 8.46 11.84
C ALA A 813 -4.52 9.03 10.77
N TYR A 814 -3.21 8.94 11.00
CA TYR A 814 -2.19 9.40 10.03
C TYR A 814 -2.19 8.56 8.75
N ILE A 815 -2.38 7.25 8.88
CA ILE A 815 -2.47 6.34 7.73
C ILE A 815 -3.75 6.62 6.93
N ASP A 816 -4.88 6.80 7.60
CA ASP A 816 -6.16 7.14 6.97
C ASP A 816 -6.05 8.47 6.21
N ASP A 817 -5.49 9.51 6.83
CA ASP A 817 -5.23 10.81 6.21
C ASP A 817 -4.30 10.68 5.00
N TYR A 818 -3.25 9.87 5.12
CA TYR A 818 -2.35 9.62 4.00
C TYR A 818 -3.07 8.96 2.84
N VAL A 819 -3.78 7.86 3.08
CA VAL A 819 -4.43 7.05 2.04
C VAL A 819 -5.59 7.81 1.39
N SER A 820 -6.37 8.55 2.17
CA SER A 820 -7.60 9.20 1.70
C SER A 820 -7.41 10.62 1.16
N VAL A 821 -6.38 11.35 1.63
CA VAL A 821 -6.16 12.77 1.27
C VAL A 821 -4.82 12.97 0.59
N ALA A 822 -3.71 12.65 1.26
CA ALA A 822 -2.38 13.01 0.78
C ALA A 822 -1.97 12.24 -0.48
N ARG A 823 -2.16 10.92 -0.49
CA ARG A 823 -1.79 10.05 -1.62
C ARG A 823 -2.58 10.41 -2.88
N PRO A 824 -3.91 10.58 -2.88
CA PRO A 824 -4.65 11.07 -4.04
C PRO A 824 -4.15 12.43 -4.53
N LEU A 825 -3.83 13.36 -3.62
CA LEU A 825 -3.28 14.66 -4.00
C LEU A 825 -1.95 14.53 -4.76
N LEU A 826 -1.04 13.67 -4.27
CA LEU A 826 0.26 13.41 -4.92
C LEU A 826 0.12 12.70 -6.28
N MET A 827 -0.98 11.98 -6.51
CA MET A 827 -1.26 11.26 -7.76
C MET A 827 -2.03 12.09 -8.80
N THR A 828 -2.28 13.38 -8.52
CA THR A 828 -3.03 14.25 -9.42
C THR A 828 -2.37 14.34 -10.78
N GLY A 829 -3.06 13.86 -11.82
CA GLY A 829 -2.59 13.95 -13.22
C GLY A 829 -1.88 12.69 -13.72
N VAL A 830 -1.76 11.65 -12.90
CA VAL A 830 -1.08 10.40 -13.24
C VAL A 830 -2.06 9.22 -13.16
N LYS A 831 -1.84 8.20 -14.01
CA LYS A 831 -2.62 6.96 -13.99
C LYS A 831 -2.45 6.27 -12.63
N GLU A 832 -3.56 5.84 -12.04
CA GLU A 832 -3.53 5.16 -10.74
C GLU A 832 -2.72 3.87 -10.79
N HIS A 833 -1.96 3.61 -9.72
CA HIS A 833 -1.18 2.40 -9.54
C HIS A 833 -1.30 1.89 -8.10
N ASP A 834 -1.05 0.60 -7.90
CA ASP A 834 -1.33 -0.08 -6.63
C ASP A 834 -0.32 0.20 -5.51
N ARG A 835 0.82 0.86 -5.78
CA ARG A 835 1.86 1.09 -4.76
C ARG A 835 1.39 2.05 -3.66
N LEU A 836 1.60 1.68 -2.39
CA LEU A 836 1.22 2.49 -1.23
C LEU A 836 1.92 3.84 -1.23
N LEU A 837 3.24 3.85 -1.41
CA LEU A 837 4.09 5.03 -1.35
C LEU A 837 4.30 5.62 -2.75
N VAL A 838 4.00 6.92 -2.89
CA VAL A 838 4.09 7.67 -4.15
C VAL A 838 5.06 8.85 -4.03
N THR A 839 5.73 9.18 -5.12
CA THR A 839 6.61 10.33 -5.23
C THR A 839 5.79 11.62 -5.29
N ARG A 840 6.51 12.75 -5.29
CA ARG A 840 5.96 14.06 -5.61
C ARG A 840 5.16 14.06 -6.94
N SER A 841 5.60 13.27 -7.92
CA SER A 841 4.99 13.21 -9.26
C SER A 841 3.97 12.08 -9.38
N GLY A 842 3.54 11.45 -8.29
CA GLY A 842 2.53 10.40 -8.32
C GLY A 842 3.01 9.05 -8.85
N LEU A 843 4.33 8.85 -8.98
CA LEU A 843 4.94 7.58 -9.39
C LEU A 843 5.30 6.74 -8.15
N PRO A 844 5.52 5.42 -8.29
CA PRO A 844 6.00 4.60 -7.18
C PRO A 844 7.32 5.11 -6.58
N ILE A 845 7.41 5.13 -5.25
CA ILE A 845 8.67 5.37 -4.56
C ILE A 845 9.55 4.12 -4.56
N ASP A 846 10.85 4.30 -4.76
CA ASP A 846 11.86 3.27 -4.59
C ASP A 846 12.46 3.26 -3.18
N GLY A 847 13.19 2.19 -2.85
CA GLY A 847 13.82 2.07 -1.53
C GLY A 847 14.91 3.11 -1.26
N GLU A 848 15.57 3.62 -2.29
CA GLU A 848 16.59 4.66 -2.14
C GLU A 848 15.97 5.99 -1.73
N ARG A 849 14.78 6.34 -2.24
CA ARG A 849 14.08 7.55 -1.81
C ARG A 849 13.64 7.45 -0.35
N ILE A 850 13.11 6.30 0.10
CA ILE A 850 12.77 6.10 1.52
C ILE A 850 14.04 6.21 2.38
N SER A 851 15.13 5.60 1.94
CA SER A 851 16.41 5.67 2.67
C SER A 851 16.95 7.09 2.77
N ARG A 852 16.82 7.91 1.72
CA ARG A 852 17.18 9.34 1.77
C ARG A 852 16.24 10.16 2.64
N ASP A 853 14.94 9.83 2.66
CA ASP A 853 13.99 10.49 3.54
C ASP A 853 14.29 10.18 5.02
N MET A 854 14.74 8.95 5.35
CA MET A 854 15.25 8.59 6.67
C MET A 854 16.56 9.30 7.02
N ASP A 855 17.52 9.32 6.10
CA ASP A 855 18.81 10.02 6.25
C ASP A 855 18.59 11.50 6.56
N PHE A 856 17.69 12.15 5.83
CA PHE A 856 17.33 13.54 6.07
C PHE A 856 16.62 13.75 7.42
N ALA A 857 15.70 12.86 7.80
CA ALA A 857 14.96 12.99 9.05
C ALA A 857 15.87 12.81 10.27
N THR A 858 16.77 11.83 10.23
CA THR A 858 17.74 11.55 11.29
C THR A 858 18.81 12.63 11.36
N TRP A 859 19.29 13.10 10.21
CA TRP A 859 20.18 14.26 10.16
C TRP A 859 19.56 15.47 10.87
N LYS A 860 18.28 15.77 10.62
CA LYS A 860 17.63 16.96 11.17
C LYS A 860 17.30 16.88 12.67
N HIS A 861 16.92 15.70 13.16
CA HIS A 861 16.27 15.55 14.47
C HIS A 861 17.03 14.68 15.46
N VAL A 862 17.99 13.88 15.00
CA VAL A 862 18.73 12.93 15.84
C VAL A 862 20.19 13.31 15.98
N VAL A 863 20.81 13.77 14.89
CA VAL A 863 22.20 14.25 14.91
C VAL A 863 22.30 15.50 15.77
N HIS A 864 23.38 15.60 16.55
CA HIS A 864 23.67 16.82 17.28
C HIS A 864 23.99 17.96 16.32
N HIS A 865 23.32 19.08 16.52
CA HIS A 865 23.62 20.34 15.84
C HIS A 865 24.10 21.35 16.88
N GLU A 866 25.35 21.77 16.79
CA GLU A 866 25.92 22.76 17.73
C GLU A 866 25.09 24.06 17.77
N VAL A 867 24.55 24.43 16.61
CA VAL A 867 23.73 25.64 16.39
C VAL A 867 22.47 25.67 17.26
N THR A 868 21.80 24.53 17.40
CA THR A 868 20.52 24.43 18.13
C THR A 868 20.70 23.78 19.50
N GLY A 869 21.88 23.23 19.80
CA GLY A 869 22.15 22.44 21.00
C GLY A 869 21.30 21.17 21.10
N SER A 870 20.62 20.76 20.02
CA SER A 870 19.68 19.64 19.99
C SER A 870 20.33 18.42 19.35
N GLY A 871 19.83 17.22 19.67
CA GLY A 871 20.31 15.95 19.12
C GLY A 871 21.41 15.29 19.95
N ILE A 872 21.91 14.15 19.48
CA ILE A 872 22.79 13.25 20.23
C ILE A 872 24.23 13.41 19.72
N VAL A 873 25.14 13.74 20.64
CA VAL A 873 26.57 13.95 20.32
C VAL A 873 27.19 12.65 19.79
N GLY A 874 28.03 12.76 18.76
CA GLY A 874 28.71 11.62 18.13
C GLY A 874 27.85 10.80 17.16
N VAL A 875 26.54 11.05 17.07
CA VAL A 875 25.67 10.38 16.12
C VAL A 875 25.77 11.03 14.74
N CYS A 876 25.90 10.21 13.70
CA CYS A 876 25.81 10.62 12.31
C CYS A 876 24.42 10.33 11.74
N SER A 877 24.03 11.00 10.66
CA SER A 877 22.78 10.67 9.97
C SER A 877 22.81 9.24 9.43
N PHE A 878 21.67 8.57 9.47
CA PHE A 878 21.59 7.16 9.11
C PHE A 878 20.35 6.81 8.29
N ARG A 879 20.47 5.69 7.58
CA ARG A 879 19.45 5.18 6.65
C ARG A 879 18.63 4.06 7.30
N THR A 880 17.64 3.59 6.56
CA THR A 880 16.68 2.55 6.99
C THR A 880 17.28 1.25 7.53
N HIS A 881 18.54 0.91 7.20
CA HIS A 881 19.19 -0.28 7.76
C HIS A 881 19.50 -0.13 9.25
N ALA A 882 19.96 1.06 9.68
CA ALA A 882 20.27 1.35 11.08
C ALA A 882 19.05 1.19 12.00
N VAL A 883 17.82 1.40 11.50
CA VAL A 883 16.60 1.10 12.27
C VAL A 883 16.55 -0.37 12.69
N ARG A 884 17.01 -1.28 11.83
CA ARG A 884 17.07 -2.72 12.15
C ARG A 884 18.17 -3.00 13.18
N ASP A 885 19.32 -2.35 13.05
CA ASP A 885 20.43 -2.48 14.00
C ASP A 885 20.04 -1.99 15.40
N ILE A 886 19.41 -0.81 15.47
CA ILE A 886 18.87 -0.22 16.71
C ILE A 886 17.77 -1.11 17.30
N THR A 887 16.85 -1.63 16.48
CA THR A 887 15.76 -2.49 16.95
C THR A 887 16.29 -3.80 17.52
N ALA A 888 17.21 -4.47 16.83
CA ALA A 888 17.80 -5.71 17.31
C ALA A 888 18.58 -5.49 18.60
N THR A 889 19.42 -4.45 18.65
CA THR A 889 20.19 -4.11 19.85
C THR A 889 19.28 -3.79 21.02
N HIS A 890 18.22 -3.00 20.82
CA HIS A 890 17.23 -2.72 21.85
C HIS A 890 16.56 -3.99 22.38
N ILE A 891 16.07 -4.89 21.51
CA ILE A 891 15.45 -6.14 21.96
C ILE A 891 16.45 -6.98 22.75
N LEU A 892 17.70 -7.09 22.28
CA LEU A 892 18.73 -7.88 22.94
C LEU A 892 19.16 -7.27 24.29
N LYS A 893 19.23 -5.94 24.41
CA LYS A 893 19.51 -5.27 25.70
C LYS A 893 18.37 -5.46 26.69
N GLN A 894 17.12 -5.37 26.23
CA GLN A 894 15.94 -5.43 27.09
C GLN A 894 15.51 -6.85 27.45
N THR A 895 15.79 -7.85 26.61
CA THR A 895 15.27 -9.22 26.76
C THR A 895 16.33 -10.31 26.78
N HIS A 896 17.56 -10.00 26.33
CA HIS A 896 18.63 -10.97 26.11
C HIS A 896 18.27 -12.14 25.19
N ASN A 897 17.18 -12.02 24.41
CA ASN A 897 16.64 -13.09 23.58
C ASN A 897 17.02 -12.89 22.10
N ILE A 898 17.93 -13.75 21.62
CA ILE A 898 18.43 -13.73 20.24
C ILE A 898 17.33 -14.10 19.24
N ASP A 899 16.48 -15.07 19.59
CA ASP A 899 15.38 -15.52 18.72
C ASP A 899 14.35 -14.40 18.54
N MET A 900 13.99 -13.70 19.62
CA MET A 900 13.08 -12.56 19.55
C MET A 900 13.62 -11.43 18.67
N ALA A 901 14.92 -11.13 18.76
CA ALA A 901 15.55 -10.15 17.88
C ALA A 901 15.59 -10.64 16.42
N ALA A 902 15.85 -11.92 16.19
CA ALA A 902 15.81 -12.52 14.85
C ALA A 902 14.41 -12.47 14.24
N ASP A 903 13.38 -12.76 15.01
CA ASP A 903 11.98 -12.71 14.58
C ASP A 903 11.55 -11.28 14.25
N ALA A 904 11.92 -10.31 15.09
CA ALA A 904 11.68 -8.89 14.83
C ALA A 904 12.35 -8.40 13.54
N LEU A 905 13.46 -9.02 13.15
CA LEU A 905 14.18 -8.73 11.91
C LEU A 905 13.75 -9.59 10.71
N GLN A 906 12.92 -10.61 10.91
CA GLN A 906 12.63 -11.66 9.93
C GLN A 906 13.94 -12.27 9.38
N ASP A 907 14.84 -12.61 10.30
CA ASP A 907 16.17 -13.18 10.03
C ASP A 907 16.43 -14.44 10.85
N ASN A 908 17.62 -15.01 10.71
CA ASN A 908 18.04 -16.18 11.47
C ASN A 908 18.78 -15.78 12.76
N PRO A 909 18.59 -16.50 13.88
CA PRO A 909 19.31 -16.27 15.13
C PRO A 909 20.84 -16.28 14.98
N MET A 910 21.38 -17.17 14.13
CA MET A 910 22.82 -17.20 13.84
C MET A 910 23.33 -15.93 13.15
N THR A 911 22.52 -15.33 12.27
CA THR A 911 22.84 -14.04 11.65
C THR A 911 22.91 -12.96 12.73
N VAL A 912 21.89 -12.87 13.58
CA VAL A 912 21.82 -11.89 14.68
C VAL A 912 23.00 -12.07 15.64
N LYS A 913 23.29 -13.30 16.06
CA LYS A 913 24.42 -13.62 16.93
C LYS A 913 25.74 -13.18 16.30
N LYS A 914 25.97 -13.46 15.02
CA LYS A 914 27.21 -13.06 14.33
C LYS A 914 27.36 -11.54 14.24
N HIS A 915 26.27 -10.81 14.03
CA HIS A 915 26.30 -9.37 13.76
C HIS A 915 26.24 -8.49 15.01
N TYR A 916 25.59 -8.93 16.08
CA TYR A 916 25.36 -8.08 17.26
C TYR A 916 26.03 -8.61 18.54
N ALA A 917 26.52 -9.85 18.60
CA ALA A 917 27.01 -10.45 19.87
C ALA A 917 28.12 -9.65 20.57
N SER A 918 28.88 -8.82 19.83
CA SER A 918 29.96 -7.96 20.31
C SER A 918 29.47 -6.80 21.21
N PHE A 919 28.26 -6.27 20.98
CA PHE A 919 27.71 -5.14 21.74
C PHE A 919 27.22 -5.49 23.15
N PHE A 920 27.39 -6.75 23.59
CA PHE A 920 26.75 -7.25 24.82
C PHE A 920 27.72 -7.69 25.92
N THR A 921 29.04 -7.62 25.76
CA THR A 921 29.95 -8.20 26.77
C THR A 921 29.77 -7.54 28.14
N GLU A 922 29.67 -6.21 28.19
CA GLU A 922 29.40 -5.47 29.42
C GLU A 922 27.96 -5.64 29.91
N ASP A 923 26.97 -5.56 29.01
CA ASP A 923 25.56 -5.72 29.36
C ASP A 923 25.24 -7.14 29.88
N LYS A 924 25.88 -8.17 29.33
CA LYS A 924 25.82 -9.55 29.85
C LYS A 924 26.38 -9.61 31.26
N THR A 925 27.50 -8.93 31.52
CA THR A 925 28.11 -8.87 32.84
C THR A 925 27.20 -8.15 33.83
N LYS A 926 26.62 -7.01 33.45
CA LYS A 926 25.62 -6.28 34.26
C LYS A 926 24.37 -7.12 34.54
N SER A 927 23.87 -7.85 33.55
CA SER A 927 22.70 -8.73 33.70
C SER A 927 22.97 -9.91 34.63
N VAL A 928 24.12 -10.57 34.47
CA VAL A 928 24.59 -11.63 35.38
C VAL A 928 24.76 -11.07 36.79
N MET A 929 25.37 -9.90 36.95
CA MET A 929 25.54 -9.27 38.26
C MET A 929 24.21 -8.87 38.91
N SER A 930 23.27 -8.30 38.15
CA SER A 930 21.93 -7.97 38.64
C SER A 930 21.15 -9.22 39.06
N PHE A 931 21.24 -10.29 38.28
CA PHE A 931 20.68 -11.60 38.65
C PHE A 931 21.30 -12.12 39.95
N LEU A 932 22.64 -12.17 40.04
CA LEU A 932 23.35 -12.63 41.24
C LEU A 932 23.03 -11.77 42.47
N GLN A 933 22.92 -10.45 42.30
CA GLN A 933 22.51 -9.52 43.37
C GLN A 933 21.07 -9.75 43.82
N SER A 934 20.15 -9.97 42.88
CA SER A 934 18.75 -10.29 43.18
C SER A 934 18.59 -11.64 43.89
N ASP A 935 19.49 -12.60 43.61
CA ASP A 935 19.51 -13.91 44.25
C ASP A 935 20.15 -13.83 45.65
N MET A 936 21.17 -12.99 45.83
CA MET A 936 21.75 -12.67 47.14
C MET A 936 20.74 -11.99 48.08
N HIS A 937 19.85 -11.13 47.56
CA HIS A 937 18.81 -10.46 48.34
C HIS A 937 17.59 -11.36 48.64
N LYS A 938 17.54 -12.57 48.09
CA LYS A 938 16.51 -13.58 48.37
C LYS A 938 16.91 -14.58 49.45
N ARG A 939 18.09 -14.43 50.08
CA ARG A 939 18.39 -15.19 51.31
C ARG A 939 17.39 -14.78 52.39
N PRO A 940 16.69 -15.73 53.05
CA PRO A 940 15.85 -15.41 54.19
C PRO A 940 16.72 -14.73 55.25
N SER A 941 16.27 -13.61 55.79
CA SER A 941 16.80 -13.13 57.07
C SER A 941 16.61 -14.26 58.10
N ASP A 942 17.72 -14.76 58.65
CA ASP A 942 17.75 -15.79 59.68
C ASP A 942 16.73 -15.49 60.79
N PRO A 943 15.78 -16.40 61.06
CA PRO A 943 15.03 -16.36 62.29
C PRO A 943 15.87 -17.00 63.39
N GLN A 944 16.18 -16.19 64.41
CA GLN A 944 16.64 -16.59 65.75
C GLN A 944 18.12 -16.99 65.91
N ILE A 945 18.91 -16.03 66.39
CA ILE A 945 19.82 -16.27 67.52
C ILE A 945 19.01 -15.97 68.79
N GLU A 946 18.46 -17.02 69.40
CA GLU A 946 18.24 -17.11 70.84
C GLU A 946 18.90 -18.41 71.29
N LEU A 947 19.87 -18.26 72.21
CA LEU A 947 20.78 -19.23 72.84
C LEU A 947 22.01 -19.68 72.04
#